data_AF-A0A914A2Z8-F1
#
_entry.id   AF-A0A914A2Z8-F1
#
_cell.length_a   1.000
_cell.length_b   1.000
_cell.length_c   1.000
_cell.angle_alpha   90.00
_cell.angle_beta   90.00
_cell.angle_gamma   90.00
#
_symmetry.space_group_name_H-M   'P 1'
#
loop_
_entity.id
_entity.type
_entity.pdbx_description
1 polymer ?
#
loop_
_entity_poly.entity_id
_entity_poly.type
_entity_poly.pdbx_seq_one_letter_code
_entity_poly.pdbx_strand_id
1 'polypeptide(L)'
;MTVAFVIYISIREACTVRERCRTRFLLWRYYEYRYEVMSQPSALRLILGLAILVTTTQVARAQVVSSSVARLGSFLWNYEATGIYPPSYNLPAQVSIQVRIDASADSDTITGTGLWEITIYGNREADGSGTDRYDEQTDFLADDQRAQSFSPTDSLAFHQGTPFDLSGLACGLLGPYFCVEVSRAAGASMGFSLEPGKWVGCRSTPCYFPEESADSKLDVSFSDLQLNTLEAPHVPQDEPADLVLVITAVLATDSRRYLDGTGLWKVSLFGSKSTNGSGTDRYDERSQVLTTAENTDKSLQGQPLEMTIQTQFLLGGVGCEDYPYFCITIDKGDDPQPDFGIVGPITHCQDVECLYPDETPIPTARFVKIELSLELPADYPFDEPTDINLNVALTPSQSPQVPTSIIEGTDLWRLAIYGNENSDGSGPERFDERAQVLSDTDQDARLSPSNGLIFNVTTQFVIGRVGCDDLPYLCVQFGKGYSPVPDFVFDTLLIGCLEVPCTQIPLPVARLGALSFNLTNVGTGPYGEPVPISLEVHVGASQSATTDPILGSRLWQLSIYGSGQADGSGDDRFDQQSVLSKCQTDKSLLPGEPLQFEVDAEFIISGVGCYDYPYFCLKFEKGADPQPDFIMLDQPMACKELTCTPPPVPRLIVSGLSLQVKSGSPTYVKAGQDGAANYLKFRLEVIYDKRQVGYISGSGLWVVALWGSANADGSGHKVSHTPNTLRTLQTRLAVTLGNDFYWPGVKNHFDMTAVTCAEVRYICVKLSRGSVAADVYEFLTQPESYVPQTCVQMGCS
;
A
#
# COMPACT_ATOMS: atom_id res chain seq x y z
N MET A 1 16.87 -31.67 13.95
CA MET A 1 16.39 -30.34 14.38
C MET A 1 15.30 -29.95 13.39
N THR A 2 14.09 -30.51 13.42
CA THR A 2 13.17 -30.85 14.54
C THR A 2 12.25 -29.69 14.89
N VAL A 3 11.17 -29.56 14.13
CA VAL A 3 9.84 -29.21 14.66
C VAL A 3 8.91 -30.36 14.24
N ALA A 4 8.03 -30.79 15.13
CA ALA A 4 7.11 -31.90 14.89
C ALA A 4 5.69 -31.49 15.30
N PHE A 5 4.69 -32.16 14.70
CA PHE A 5 3.31 -32.17 15.17
C PHE A 5 3.24 -32.61 16.65
N VAL A 6 2.16 -32.27 17.37
CA VAL A 6 1.13 -33.25 17.81
C VAL A 6 0.12 -32.62 18.77
N ILE A 7 -1.13 -32.95 18.45
CA ILE A 7 -2.43 -32.67 19.07
C ILE A 7 -2.58 -33.41 20.43
N TYR A 8 -3.67 -33.14 21.16
CA TYR A 8 -4.29 -33.95 22.25
C TYR A 8 -3.88 -33.75 23.73
N ILE A 9 -4.73 -32.97 24.43
CA ILE A 9 -5.41 -33.27 25.72
C ILE A 9 -4.68 -34.21 26.73
N SER A 10 -4.39 -33.72 27.95
CA SER A 10 -5.19 -34.08 29.15
C SER A 10 -4.74 -33.44 30.47
N ILE A 11 -5.76 -33.04 31.23
CA ILE A 11 -5.86 -32.71 32.66
C ILE A 11 -4.97 -33.56 33.60
N ARG A 12 -4.26 -32.91 34.54
CA ARG A 12 -4.42 -33.22 35.98
C ARG A 12 -3.92 -32.15 36.97
N GLU A 13 -4.55 -32.19 38.14
CA GLU A 13 -4.28 -31.39 39.35
C GLU A 13 -2.95 -31.86 40.03
N ALA A 14 -2.41 -31.28 41.11
CA ALA A 14 -3.03 -30.49 42.17
C ALA A 14 -2.00 -29.78 43.09
N CYS A 15 -2.49 -28.82 43.91
CA CYS A 15 -2.05 -28.56 45.30
C CYS A 15 -0.62 -27.96 45.53
N THR A 16 -0.34 -27.18 46.59
CA THR A 16 -1.12 -26.76 47.78
C THR A 16 -0.48 -25.53 48.47
N VAL A 17 -1.25 -24.82 49.34
CA VAL A 17 -0.76 -24.08 50.56
C VAL A 17 0.14 -22.85 50.30
N ARG A 18 -0.04 -21.65 50.87
CA ARG A 18 -0.89 -21.01 51.93
C ARG A 18 -0.69 -19.47 51.84
N GLU A 19 -1.35 -18.50 52.51
CA GLU A 19 -2.62 -18.23 53.25
C GLU A 19 -2.60 -16.68 53.56
N ARG A 20 -3.52 -15.92 54.18
CA ARG A 20 -4.83 -16.11 54.86
C ARG A 20 -5.57 -14.73 54.93
N CYS A 21 -6.86 -14.67 54.55
CA CYS A 21 -7.85 -13.60 54.89
C CYS A 21 -7.66 -12.19 54.26
N ARG A 22 -8.70 -11.35 54.10
CA ARG A 22 -10.02 -11.27 54.78
C ARG A 22 -11.14 -10.59 53.92
N THR A 23 -12.34 -11.20 53.79
CA THR A 23 -13.73 -10.61 53.66
C THR A 23 -14.05 -9.43 52.70
N ARG A 24 -15.20 -9.29 52.00
CA ARG A 24 -16.62 -9.82 52.03
C ARG A 24 -17.19 -9.77 50.57
N PHE A 25 -18.06 -10.68 50.07
CA PHE A 25 -19.56 -10.64 50.05
C PHE A 25 -20.19 -9.33 49.51
N LEU A 26 -21.19 -9.27 48.59
CA LEU A 26 -22.12 -10.22 47.89
C LEU A 26 -22.15 -9.88 46.36
N LEU A 27 -22.50 -10.70 45.34
CA LEU A 27 -23.49 -11.78 45.09
C LEU A 27 -24.87 -11.29 44.57
N TRP A 28 -25.10 -11.30 43.24
CA TRP A 28 -26.26 -11.94 42.55
C TRP A 28 -26.11 -11.98 41.01
N ARG A 29 -26.93 -12.81 40.34
CA ARG A 29 -26.88 -13.09 38.89
C ARG A 29 -28.28 -13.54 38.41
N TYR A 30 -28.88 -12.90 37.42
CA TYR A 30 -30.16 -13.30 36.77
C TYR A 30 -30.29 -12.58 35.41
N TYR A 31 -30.96 -13.07 34.36
CA TYR A 31 -31.07 -14.43 33.81
C TYR A 31 -31.68 -14.30 32.39
N GLU A 32 -31.13 -14.95 31.36
CA GLU A 32 -31.80 -15.02 30.04
C GLU A 32 -32.83 -16.16 30.00
N TYR A 33 -33.97 -15.94 29.37
CA TYR A 33 -34.98 -16.98 29.14
C TYR A 33 -35.18 -17.23 27.64
N ARG A 34 -35.05 -18.50 27.22
CA ARG A 34 -35.66 -19.02 25.99
C ARG A 34 -36.71 -20.07 26.35
N TYR A 35 -37.70 -20.19 25.48
CA TYR A 35 -38.70 -21.26 25.52
C TYR A 35 -38.05 -22.61 25.19
N GLU A 36 -38.56 -23.68 25.82
CA GLU A 36 -39.01 -24.84 25.05
C GLU A 36 -40.07 -25.65 25.81
N VAL A 37 -40.71 -26.59 25.11
CA VAL A 37 -41.91 -27.33 25.54
C VAL A 37 -41.57 -28.81 25.74
N MET A 38 -42.05 -29.47 26.80
CA MET A 38 -42.58 -30.85 26.70
C MET A 38 -43.22 -31.45 27.98
N SER A 39 -44.38 -32.10 27.77
CA SER A 39 -44.90 -33.34 28.38
C SER A 39 -44.68 -33.68 29.87
N GLN A 40 -45.83 -33.81 30.58
CA GLN A 40 -46.14 -34.84 31.60
C GLN A 40 -45.64 -36.26 31.19
N PRO A 41 -45.39 -37.23 32.11
CA PRO A 41 -46.44 -37.71 33.04
C PRO A 41 -46.04 -38.40 34.37
N SER A 42 -47.10 -38.74 35.14
CA SER A 42 -47.25 -39.89 36.06
C SER A 42 -47.08 -39.70 37.58
N ALA A 43 -47.98 -40.40 38.29
CA ALA A 43 -47.75 -41.22 39.49
C ALA A 43 -48.31 -40.80 40.89
N LEU A 44 -49.60 -41.07 41.06
CA LEU A 44 -50.14 -42.06 42.03
C LEU A 44 -50.36 -41.72 43.53
N ARG A 45 -51.55 -42.13 44.01
CA ARG A 45 -51.99 -42.50 45.39
C ARG A 45 -52.44 -41.41 46.38
N LEU A 46 -53.39 -41.68 47.30
CA LEU A 46 -54.56 -42.61 47.37
C LEU A 46 -55.37 -42.30 48.68
N ILE A 47 -56.43 -43.07 48.98
CA ILE A 47 -57.19 -43.18 50.25
C ILE A 47 -58.27 -42.09 50.48
N LEU A 48 -59.48 -42.35 51.02
CA LEU A 48 -60.46 -43.47 50.91
C LEU A 48 -61.76 -43.05 51.65
N GLY A 49 -62.94 -43.62 51.32
CA GLY A 49 -64.19 -43.43 52.08
C GLY A 49 -65.43 -43.09 51.22
N LEU A 50 -66.07 -43.99 50.44
CA LEU A 50 -66.62 -45.34 50.70
C LEU A 50 -68.09 -45.29 51.21
N ALA A 51 -68.96 -46.09 50.57
CA ALA A 51 -70.36 -46.48 50.90
C ALA A 51 -71.52 -45.70 50.22
N ILE A 52 -72.64 -46.33 49.77
CA ILE A 52 -72.90 -47.69 49.23
C ILE A 52 -74.34 -47.76 48.62
N LEU A 53 -74.50 -48.31 47.40
CA LEU A 53 -75.72 -48.83 46.71
C LEU A 53 -77.03 -47.94 46.72
N VAL A 54 -78.09 -48.16 45.94
CA VAL A 54 -78.60 -49.29 45.12
C VAL A 54 -79.06 -48.79 43.73
N THR A 55 -79.04 -49.66 42.72
CA THR A 55 -79.51 -49.43 41.34
C THR A 55 -81.04 -49.39 41.19
N THR A 56 -81.57 -48.49 40.36
CA THR A 56 -82.66 -48.81 39.41
C THR A 56 -82.45 -48.05 38.09
N THR A 57 -82.73 -48.71 36.97
CA THR A 57 -82.74 -48.10 35.64
C THR A 57 -84.15 -47.61 35.29
N GLN A 58 -84.30 -46.33 34.98
CA GLN A 58 -85.40 -45.86 34.14
C GLN A 58 -84.84 -45.10 32.94
N VAL A 59 -85.36 -45.43 31.75
CA VAL A 59 -85.06 -44.71 30.51
C VAL A 59 -85.94 -43.46 30.48
N ALA A 60 -85.51 -42.43 31.21
CA ALA A 60 -86.02 -41.09 30.98
C ALA A 60 -85.47 -40.60 29.62
N ARG A 61 -86.36 -40.10 28.75
CA ARG A 61 -85.93 -39.24 27.65
C ARG A 61 -85.30 -38.00 28.29
N ALA A 62 -84.00 -37.78 28.06
CA ALA A 62 -83.45 -36.45 28.24
C ALA A 62 -84.14 -35.54 27.21
N GLN A 63 -85.13 -34.76 27.66
CA GLN A 63 -85.40 -33.50 26.98
C GLN A 63 -84.09 -32.72 27.07
N VAL A 64 -83.52 -32.36 25.93
CA VAL A 64 -82.57 -31.25 25.89
C VAL A 64 -83.38 -30.03 26.26
N VAL A 65 -83.35 -29.67 27.55
CA VAL A 65 -83.73 -28.33 27.98
C VAL A 65 -82.63 -27.44 27.42
N SER A 66 -82.92 -26.82 26.27
CA SER A 66 -82.14 -25.69 25.77
C SER A 66 -82.25 -24.58 26.80
N SER A 67 -81.30 -24.52 27.72
CA SER A 67 -81.13 -23.37 28.61
C SER A 67 -80.79 -22.17 27.75
N SER A 68 -81.70 -21.19 27.69
CA SER A 68 -81.50 -19.97 26.93
C SER A 68 -80.18 -19.30 27.31
N VAL A 69 -79.41 -18.85 26.33
CA VAL A 69 -78.11 -18.22 26.55
C VAL A 69 -78.22 -16.71 26.38
N ALA A 70 -78.00 -15.97 27.47
CA ALA A 70 -77.82 -14.52 27.41
C ALA A 70 -76.40 -14.22 26.93
N ARG A 71 -76.27 -13.55 25.78
CA ARG A 71 -74.97 -13.18 25.20
C ARG A 71 -74.75 -11.68 25.23
N LEU A 72 -73.64 -11.26 25.82
CA LEU A 72 -73.25 -9.87 25.90
C LEU A 72 -72.91 -9.30 24.51
N GLY A 73 -73.59 -8.23 24.10
CA GLY A 73 -73.23 -7.41 22.95
C GLY A 73 -72.41 -6.19 23.36
N SER A 74 -72.88 -5.46 24.37
CA SER A 74 -72.16 -4.34 25.00
C SER A 74 -72.42 -4.29 26.51
N PHE A 75 -71.41 -3.89 27.28
CA PHE A 75 -71.55 -3.55 28.70
C PHE A 75 -71.10 -2.09 28.90
N LEU A 76 -72.07 -1.18 29.01
CA LEU A 76 -71.84 0.25 29.17
C LEU A 76 -72.40 0.71 30.50
N TRP A 77 -71.53 0.97 31.47
CA TRP A 77 -71.94 1.46 32.77
C TRP A 77 -71.15 2.69 33.19
N ASN A 78 -71.77 3.54 34.00
CA ASN A 78 -71.16 4.72 34.62
C ASN A 78 -71.69 4.89 36.04
N TYR A 79 -71.01 5.72 36.84
CA TYR A 79 -71.48 6.10 38.17
C TYR A 79 -71.19 7.57 38.46
N GLU A 80 -71.95 8.14 39.39
CA GLU A 80 -71.74 9.45 39.99
C GLU A 80 -71.61 9.25 41.51
N ALA A 81 -70.57 9.82 42.13
CA ALA A 81 -70.29 9.65 43.55
C ALA A 81 -70.09 11.01 44.25
N THR A 82 -70.70 11.20 45.43
CA THR A 82 -70.68 12.48 46.16
C THR A 82 -69.41 12.68 47.01
N GLY A 83 -68.25 12.62 46.37
CA GLY A 83 -66.94 12.81 47.00
C GLY A 83 -66.44 11.57 47.75
N ILE A 84 -65.23 11.11 47.42
CA ILE A 84 -64.63 9.90 47.98
C ILE A 84 -63.50 10.33 48.90
N TYR A 85 -63.71 10.15 50.21
CA TYR A 85 -62.81 10.65 51.26
C TYR A 85 -61.82 9.57 51.73
N PRO A 86 -60.62 9.96 52.17
CA PRO A 86 -59.69 9.03 52.81
C PRO A 86 -60.28 8.35 54.08
N PRO A 87 -59.82 7.15 54.45
CA PRO A 87 -60.31 6.37 55.61
C PRO A 87 -60.43 7.14 56.94
N SER A 88 -59.63 8.20 57.12
CA SER A 88 -59.63 9.05 58.32
C SER A 88 -60.91 9.87 58.53
N TYR A 89 -61.77 10.01 57.51
CA TYR A 89 -62.97 10.87 57.58
C TYR A 89 -64.27 10.11 57.84
N ASN A 90 -64.31 8.81 57.54
CA ASN A 90 -65.38 7.88 57.94
C ASN A 90 -66.81 8.35 57.58
N LEU A 91 -66.97 8.89 56.37
CA LEU A 91 -68.23 9.36 55.77
C LEU A 91 -68.56 8.53 54.52
N PRO A 92 -69.71 7.84 54.45
CA PRO A 92 -70.11 7.10 53.26
C PRO A 92 -70.52 8.05 52.12
N ALA A 93 -70.11 7.73 50.89
CA ALA A 93 -70.54 8.45 49.70
C ALA A 93 -71.94 8.00 49.28
N GLN A 94 -72.76 8.88 48.70
CA GLN A 94 -73.88 8.45 47.89
C GLN A 94 -73.35 8.12 46.50
N VAL A 95 -73.64 6.92 46.00
CA VAL A 95 -73.26 6.48 44.65
C VAL A 95 -74.53 6.21 43.85
N SER A 96 -74.68 6.90 42.71
CA SER A 96 -75.72 6.61 41.72
C SER A 96 -75.10 5.90 40.53
N ILE A 97 -75.67 4.76 40.15
CA ILE A 97 -75.12 3.87 39.12
C ILE A 97 -76.09 3.80 37.96
N GLN A 98 -75.54 3.85 36.74
CA GLN A 98 -76.26 3.70 35.49
C GLN A 98 -75.62 2.54 34.72
N VAL A 99 -76.34 1.43 34.53
CA VAL A 99 -75.87 0.23 33.82
C VAL A 99 -76.74 0.00 32.60
N ARG A 100 -76.14 -0.03 31.42
CA ARG A 100 -76.76 -0.44 30.16
C ARG A 100 -76.08 -1.71 29.64
N ILE A 101 -76.88 -2.67 29.21
CA ILE A 101 -76.38 -3.93 28.67
C ILE A 101 -77.10 -4.23 27.36
N ASP A 102 -76.41 -4.16 26.23
CA ASP A 102 -76.99 -4.46 24.93
C ASP A 102 -76.84 -5.95 24.61
N ALA A 103 -77.91 -6.59 24.12
CA ALA A 103 -77.88 -7.99 23.71
C ALA A 103 -77.04 -8.19 22.44
N SER A 104 -76.24 -9.27 22.41
CA SER A 104 -75.65 -9.75 21.17
C SER A 104 -76.75 -10.25 20.22
N ALA A 105 -76.52 -10.14 18.92
CA ALA A 105 -77.42 -10.66 17.89
C ALA A 105 -77.64 -12.20 18.01
N ASP A 106 -76.67 -12.90 18.62
CA ASP A 106 -76.73 -14.35 18.87
C ASP A 106 -77.33 -14.73 20.24
N SER A 107 -77.91 -13.77 20.99
CA SER A 107 -78.54 -14.05 22.29
C SER A 107 -79.91 -14.73 22.12
N ASP A 108 -80.24 -15.67 23.00
CA ASP A 108 -81.61 -16.15 23.14
C ASP A 108 -82.52 -15.08 23.78
N THR A 109 -83.83 -15.24 23.59
CA THR A 109 -84.85 -14.44 24.29
C THR A 109 -85.12 -14.97 25.70
N ILE A 110 -84.93 -14.12 26.71
CA ILE A 110 -85.12 -14.41 28.12
C ILE A 110 -86.24 -13.53 28.68
N THR A 111 -87.22 -14.17 29.33
CA THR A 111 -88.42 -13.50 29.89
C THR A 111 -88.84 -14.16 31.20
N GLY A 112 -89.28 -13.36 32.17
CA GLY A 112 -89.63 -13.85 33.50
C GLY A 112 -89.50 -12.78 34.59
N THR A 113 -89.53 -13.19 35.84
CA THR A 113 -89.38 -12.32 37.02
C THR A 113 -88.15 -12.72 37.83
N GLY A 114 -87.50 -11.72 38.45
CA GLY A 114 -86.32 -11.96 39.29
C GLY A 114 -85.13 -12.53 38.52
N LEU A 115 -84.95 -12.12 37.25
CA LEU A 115 -83.94 -12.67 36.33
C LEU A 115 -82.52 -12.21 36.68
N TRP A 116 -82.38 -10.91 36.94
CA TRP A 116 -81.09 -10.22 37.07
C TRP A 116 -80.76 -9.91 38.52
N GLU A 117 -79.50 -10.08 38.87
CA GLU A 117 -78.90 -9.63 40.11
C GLU A 117 -77.70 -8.74 39.75
N ILE A 118 -77.52 -7.65 40.50
CA ILE A 118 -76.39 -6.74 40.36
C ILE A 118 -75.70 -6.64 41.72
N THR A 119 -74.39 -6.79 41.68
CA THR A 119 -73.47 -6.72 42.80
C THR A 119 -72.53 -5.54 42.57
N ILE A 120 -72.30 -4.74 43.60
CA ILE A 120 -71.36 -3.61 43.55
C ILE A 120 -70.35 -3.74 44.68
N TYR A 121 -69.09 -3.42 44.41
CA TYR A 121 -68.01 -3.56 45.40
C TYR A 121 -66.81 -2.68 45.04
N GLY A 122 -66.05 -2.29 46.07
CA GLY A 122 -64.69 -1.78 45.94
C GLY A 122 -63.71 -2.93 45.74
N ASN A 123 -62.70 -2.73 44.89
CA ASN A 123 -61.64 -3.71 44.61
C ASN A 123 -60.29 -3.00 44.44
N ARG A 124 -59.17 -3.74 44.51
CA ARG A 124 -57.82 -3.21 44.27
C ARG A 124 -57.32 -3.51 42.85
N GLU A 125 -57.94 -4.49 42.20
CA GLU A 125 -57.60 -5.01 40.90
C GLU A 125 -58.57 -4.45 39.84
N ALA A 126 -58.03 -3.97 38.71
CA ALA A 126 -58.76 -3.25 37.68
C ALA A 126 -59.80 -4.09 36.89
N ASP A 127 -59.81 -5.41 37.10
CA ASP A 127 -60.75 -6.37 36.51
C ASP A 127 -61.76 -6.93 37.53
N GLY A 128 -61.68 -6.52 38.80
CA GLY A 128 -62.54 -7.00 39.87
C GLY A 128 -62.24 -8.44 40.32
N SER A 129 -61.06 -8.98 39.99
CA SER A 129 -60.61 -10.33 40.38
C SER A 129 -60.11 -10.45 41.82
N GLY A 130 -59.89 -9.32 42.51
CA GLY A 130 -59.40 -9.28 43.88
C GLY A 130 -60.26 -10.07 44.87
N THR A 131 -59.59 -10.83 45.76
CA THR A 131 -60.24 -11.61 46.81
C THR A 131 -60.99 -10.76 47.83
N ASP A 132 -60.54 -9.52 48.01
CA ASP A 132 -61.01 -8.60 49.03
C ASP A 132 -62.02 -7.63 48.40
N ARG A 133 -63.30 -8.01 48.41
CA ARG A 133 -64.41 -7.14 48.02
C ARG A 133 -64.79 -6.23 49.19
N TYR A 134 -64.72 -4.93 48.98
CA TYR A 134 -65.03 -3.91 49.99
C TYR A 134 -66.45 -3.38 49.78
N ASP A 135 -67.21 -3.29 50.88
CA ASP A 135 -68.65 -2.92 50.89
C ASP A 135 -69.46 -3.61 49.78
N GLU A 136 -69.38 -4.95 49.71
CA GLU A 136 -70.09 -5.72 48.68
C GLU A 136 -71.61 -5.68 48.92
N GLN A 137 -72.33 -4.93 48.08
CA GLN A 137 -73.79 -4.78 48.15
C GLN A 137 -74.46 -5.53 46.99
N THR A 138 -75.48 -6.32 47.33
CA THR A 138 -76.38 -7.03 46.40
C THR A 138 -77.84 -6.62 46.69
N ASP A 139 -78.78 -7.12 45.88
CA ASP A 139 -80.23 -7.06 46.14
C ASP A 139 -80.84 -5.63 46.30
N PHE A 140 -80.18 -4.62 45.73
CA PHE A 140 -80.61 -3.21 45.80
C PHE A 140 -81.48 -2.76 44.60
N LEU A 141 -81.81 -3.67 43.67
CA LEU A 141 -82.69 -3.41 42.51
C LEU A 141 -84.17 -3.62 42.82
N ALA A 142 -85.03 -2.83 42.18
CA ALA A 142 -86.48 -2.99 42.26
C ALA A 142 -86.99 -4.22 41.48
N ASP A 143 -88.17 -4.75 41.87
CA ASP A 143 -88.73 -5.98 41.29
C ASP A 143 -89.04 -5.89 39.78
N ASP A 144 -89.40 -4.69 39.30
CA ASP A 144 -89.62 -4.40 37.89
C ASP A 144 -88.31 -4.36 37.10
N GLN A 145 -87.26 -3.74 37.65
CA GLN A 145 -85.91 -3.78 37.09
C GLN A 145 -85.40 -5.22 36.97
N ARG A 146 -85.62 -6.05 37.99
CA ARG A 146 -85.26 -7.48 37.98
C ARG A 146 -86.12 -8.33 37.04
N ALA A 147 -87.22 -7.81 36.50
CA ALA A 147 -88.11 -8.49 35.56
C ALA A 147 -87.97 -8.02 34.10
N GLN A 148 -86.98 -7.19 33.78
CA GLN A 148 -86.68 -6.78 32.40
C GLN A 148 -86.38 -8.00 31.51
N SER A 149 -87.01 -8.08 30.34
CA SER A 149 -86.73 -9.08 29.31
C SER A 149 -85.43 -8.77 28.55
N PHE A 150 -84.83 -9.78 27.94
CA PHE A 150 -83.62 -9.64 27.14
C PHE A 150 -83.73 -10.53 25.88
N SER A 151 -84.06 -9.91 24.75
CA SER A 151 -84.06 -10.51 23.42
C SER A 151 -82.86 -10.00 22.62
N PRO A 152 -82.43 -10.68 21.55
CA PRO A 152 -81.45 -10.09 20.62
C PRO A 152 -82.02 -8.77 20.07
N THR A 153 -81.21 -7.71 20.09
CA THR A 153 -81.56 -6.27 19.88
C THR A 153 -82.21 -5.50 21.05
N ASP A 154 -82.52 -6.12 22.19
CA ASP A 154 -82.92 -5.40 23.41
C ASP A 154 -81.70 -4.81 24.15
N SER A 155 -81.97 -3.83 25.02
CA SER A 155 -81.03 -3.31 26.01
C SER A 155 -81.64 -3.40 27.42
N LEU A 156 -80.93 -4.00 28.37
CA LEU A 156 -81.24 -3.82 29.79
C LEU A 156 -80.76 -2.45 30.24
N ALA A 157 -81.52 -1.81 31.13
CA ALA A 157 -81.18 -0.50 31.70
C ALA A 157 -81.52 -0.44 33.20
N PHE A 158 -80.49 -0.27 34.02
CA PHE A 158 -80.60 -0.17 35.47
C PHE A 158 -80.10 1.20 35.93
N HIS A 159 -80.92 1.92 36.70
CA HIS A 159 -80.58 3.20 37.30
C HIS A 159 -80.99 3.14 38.77
N GLN A 160 -80.03 3.23 39.67
CA GLN A 160 -80.27 3.11 41.11
C GLN A 160 -79.19 3.84 41.92
N GLY A 161 -79.57 4.38 43.08
CA GLY A 161 -78.65 4.97 44.05
C GLY A 161 -78.61 4.19 45.36
N THR A 162 -77.43 4.15 45.99
CA THR A 162 -77.23 3.55 47.32
C THR A 162 -76.09 4.28 48.06
N PRO A 163 -76.14 4.42 49.41
CA PRO A 163 -74.95 4.74 50.20
C PRO A 163 -73.87 3.67 50.01
N PHE A 164 -72.61 4.07 49.89
CA PHE A 164 -71.47 3.18 49.66
C PHE A 164 -70.27 3.63 50.50
N ASP A 165 -69.64 2.70 51.24
CA ASP A 165 -68.52 3.01 52.13
C ASP A 165 -67.18 2.45 51.62
N LEU A 166 -66.33 3.36 51.14
CA LEU A 166 -64.97 3.05 50.68
C LEU A 166 -63.89 3.30 51.76
N SER A 167 -64.26 3.53 53.02
CA SER A 167 -63.32 3.72 54.14
C SER A 167 -62.33 2.55 54.34
N GLY A 168 -62.65 1.34 53.85
CA GLY A 168 -61.76 0.18 53.85
C GLY A 168 -60.65 0.21 52.80
N LEU A 169 -60.75 1.07 51.77
CA LEU A 169 -59.76 1.23 50.71
C LEU A 169 -58.90 2.48 50.93
N ALA A 170 -57.61 2.27 51.17
CA ALA A 170 -56.64 3.35 51.23
C ALA A 170 -56.35 3.89 49.82
N CYS A 171 -56.49 5.21 49.62
CA CYS A 171 -55.96 5.91 48.46
C CYS A 171 -54.45 5.64 48.34
N GLY A 172 -54.02 5.08 47.23
CA GLY A 172 -52.64 4.63 46.99
C GLY A 172 -52.38 4.33 45.51
N LEU A 173 -51.17 3.88 45.19
CA LEU A 173 -50.56 3.90 43.84
C LEU A 173 -51.27 3.14 42.71
N LEU A 174 -52.36 2.40 42.97
CA LEU A 174 -53.18 1.75 41.93
C LEU A 174 -54.64 2.26 41.89
N GLY A 175 -55.03 3.13 42.83
CA GLY A 175 -56.39 3.65 43.00
C GLY A 175 -57.39 2.62 43.58
N PRO A 176 -58.49 3.08 44.21
CA PRO A 176 -59.64 2.23 44.48
C PRO A 176 -60.47 2.06 43.21
N TYR A 177 -60.73 0.81 42.82
CA TYR A 177 -61.64 0.49 41.73
C TYR A 177 -63.05 0.30 42.27
N PHE A 178 -64.01 1.02 41.70
CA PHE A 178 -65.42 0.73 41.89
C PHE A 178 -65.86 -0.24 40.79
N CYS A 179 -66.41 -1.38 41.19
CA CYS A 179 -66.78 -2.48 40.30
C CYS A 179 -68.29 -2.73 40.31
N VAL A 180 -68.84 -2.99 39.13
CA VAL A 180 -70.22 -3.43 38.92
C VAL A 180 -70.20 -4.80 38.26
N GLU A 181 -70.93 -5.74 38.85
CA GLU A 181 -71.04 -7.14 38.43
C GLU A 181 -72.52 -7.50 38.23
N VAL A 182 -72.83 -8.14 37.11
CA VAL A 182 -74.19 -8.56 36.73
C VAL A 182 -74.23 -10.08 36.58
N SER A 183 -75.16 -10.71 37.29
CA SER A 183 -75.35 -12.16 37.38
C SER A 183 -76.80 -12.56 37.06
N ARG A 184 -77.01 -13.85 36.82
CA ARG A 184 -78.36 -14.45 36.90
C ARG A 184 -78.70 -14.66 38.37
N ALA A 185 -79.76 -14.01 38.85
CA ALA A 185 -80.22 -14.15 40.22
C ALA A 185 -80.63 -15.61 40.53
N ALA A 186 -80.33 -16.07 41.74
CA ALA A 186 -80.63 -17.45 42.16
C ALA A 186 -82.13 -17.80 42.12
N GLY A 187 -83.02 -16.80 42.27
CA GLY A 187 -84.47 -16.95 42.25
C GLY A 187 -85.14 -16.85 40.88
N ALA A 188 -84.37 -16.70 39.79
CA ALA A 188 -84.91 -16.41 38.46
C ALA A 188 -85.96 -17.43 37.98
N SER A 189 -87.14 -16.94 37.59
CA SER A 189 -88.27 -17.78 37.15
C SER A 189 -88.01 -18.55 35.84
N MET A 190 -86.93 -18.22 35.13
CA MET A 190 -86.43 -18.91 33.94
C MET A 190 -85.04 -19.49 34.21
N GLY A 191 -84.78 -20.69 33.69
CA GLY A 191 -83.46 -21.29 33.64
C GLY A 191 -82.71 -20.84 32.39
N PHE A 192 -81.72 -19.97 32.57
CA PHE A 192 -80.86 -19.44 31.51
C PHE A 192 -79.41 -19.39 31.99
N SER A 193 -78.45 -19.18 31.08
CA SER A 193 -77.03 -19.02 31.38
C SER A 193 -76.48 -17.74 30.75
N LEU A 194 -75.63 -17.02 31.47
CA LEU A 194 -74.87 -15.90 30.91
C LEU A 194 -73.60 -16.41 30.20
N GLU A 195 -73.23 -15.79 29.10
CA GLU A 195 -71.89 -15.92 28.50
C GLU A 195 -71.20 -14.55 28.40
N PRO A 196 -70.04 -14.34 29.05
CA PRO A 196 -69.48 -15.17 30.14
C PRO A 196 -70.43 -15.22 31.36
N GLY A 197 -70.19 -16.17 32.28
CA GLY A 197 -71.12 -16.53 33.38
C GLY A 197 -71.51 -15.42 34.36
N LYS A 198 -70.82 -14.29 34.30
CA LYS A 198 -71.15 -13.00 34.91
C LYS A 198 -70.50 -11.89 34.09
N TRP A 199 -71.09 -10.70 34.08
CA TRP A 199 -70.54 -9.54 33.36
C TRP A 199 -70.01 -8.53 34.37
N VAL A 200 -68.70 -8.25 34.34
CA VAL A 200 -68.02 -7.38 35.31
C VAL A 200 -67.38 -6.21 34.56
N GLY A 201 -67.46 -5.02 35.14
CA GLY A 201 -66.67 -3.87 34.73
C GLY A 201 -66.29 -3.03 35.93
N CYS A 202 -65.04 -2.56 35.97
CA CYS A 202 -64.50 -1.73 37.02
C CYS A 202 -63.99 -0.41 36.45
N ARG A 203 -64.03 0.66 37.25
CA ARG A 203 -63.50 1.99 36.94
C ARG A 203 -62.68 2.46 38.13
N SER A 204 -61.57 3.14 37.87
CA SER A 204 -60.83 3.85 38.93
C SER A 204 -61.70 4.98 39.50
N THR A 205 -61.42 5.35 40.75
CA THR A 205 -62.16 6.38 41.49
C THR A 205 -61.20 7.46 41.99
N PRO A 206 -61.36 8.74 41.61
CA PRO A 206 -60.50 9.82 42.08
C PRO A 206 -60.75 10.09 43.58
N CYS A 207 -59.68 10.15 44.37
CA CYS A 207 -59.75 10.55 45.77
C CYS A 207 -59.82 12.08 45.89
N TYR A 208 -60.79 12.60 46.65
CA TYR A 208 -60.99 14.05 46.80
C TYR A 208 -60.40 14.57 48.12
N PHE A 209 -59.56 15.60 48.03
CA PHE A 209 -58.90 16.22 49.19
C PHE A 209 -59.35 17.68 49.34
N PRO A 210 -59.90 18.11 50.50
CA PRO A 210 -60.32 19.49 50.71
C PRO A 210 -59.14 20.45 50.89
N GLU A 211 -59.36 21.71 50.49
CA GLU A 211 -58.34 22.76 50.35
C GLU A 211 -57.60 23.15 51.64
N GLU A 212 -58.12 22.82 52.83
CA GLU A 212 -57.49 23.20 54.11
C GLU A 212 -56.38 22.24 54.60
N SER A 213 -55.98 21.26 53.78
CA SER A 213 -55.00 20.22 54.12
C SER A 213 -53.64 20.76 54.61
N ALA A 214 -52.81 19.89 55.19
CA ALA A 214 -51.43 20.24 55.54
C ALA A 214 -50.53 20.37 54.29
N ASP A 215 -50.84 19.64 53.21
CA ASP A 215 -50.05 19.59 51.97
C ASP A 215 -50.27 20.82 51.08
N SER A 216 -51.49 21.36 51.04
CA SER A 216 -51.84 22.61 50.33
C SER A 216 -51.19 23.87 50.91
N LYS A 217 -50.57 23.78 52.10
CA LYS A 217 -49.80 24.84 52.77
C LYS A 217 -48.29 24.70 52.59
N LEU A 218 -47.85 23.67 51.87
CA LEU A 218 -46.45 23.52 51.45
C LEU A 218 -46.27 24.14 50.06
N ASP A 219 -45.08 24.68 49.84
CA ASP A 219 -44.63 25.05 48.49
C ASP A 219 -44.24 23.77 47.72
N VAL A 220 -44.28 23.85 46.39
CA VAL A 220 -43.67 22.83 45.53
C VAL A 220 -42.16 23.02 45.54
N SER A 221 -41.41 21.94 45.80
CA SER A 221 -39.95 21.96 45.80
C SER A 221 -39.42 20.71 45.13
N PHE A 222 -38.51 20.88 44.17
CA PHE A 222 -37.83 19.77 43.52
C PHE A 222 -36.44 19.57 44.15
N SER A 223 -36.07 18.32 44.43
CA SER A 223 -34.74 17.95 44.91
C SER A 223 -33.76 17.63 43.79
N ASP A 224 -34.27 17.30 42.60
CA ASP A 224 -33.49 16.98 41.40
C ASP A 224 -34.35 17.21 40.15
N LEU A 225 -33.69 17.50 39.02
CA LEU A 225 -34.28 17.58 37.69
C LEU A 225 -33.37 16.80 36.74
N GLN A 226 -33.95 15.88 35.97
CA GLN A 226 -33.24 14.98 35.07
C GLN A 226 -33.75 15.16 33.64
N LEU A 227 -32.82 15.29 32.69
CA LEU A 227 -33.07 15.20 31.25
C LEU A 227 -32.77 13.75 30.83
N ASN A 228 -33.83 12.95 30.64
CA ASN A 228 -33.73 11.52 30.37
C ASN A 228 -33.46 11.23 28.88
N THR A 229 -33.97 12.10 28.01
CA THR A 229 -33.88 11.97 26.55
C THR A 229 -33.77 13.35 25.93
N LEU A 230 -32.82 13.50 25.00
CA LEU A 230 -32.65 14.63 24.09
C LEU A 230 -32.50 14.05 22.68
N GLU A 231 -33.59 14.00 21.93
CA GLU A 231 -33.61 13.49 20.55
C GLU A 231 -33.79 14.63 19.55
N ALA A 232 -32.92 14.68 18.55
CA ALA A 232 -32.95 15.63 17.43
C ALA A 232 -32.72 14.85 16.11
N PRO A 233 -33.77 14.52 15.34
CA PRO A 233 -33.65 13.66 14.16
C PRO A 233 -32.93 14.33 12.97
N HIS A 234 -32.88 15.66 12.96
CA HIS A 234 -32.05 16.46 12.07
C HIS A 234 -31.68 17.76 12.79
N VAL A 235 -30.41 18.16 12.73
CA VAL A 235 -29.93 19.45 13.26
C VAL A 235 -29.36 20.24 12.09
N PRO A 236 -29.99 21.35 11.69
CA PRO A 236 -29.40 22.33 10.79
C PRO A 236 -28.39 23.23 11.53
N GLN A 237 -27.52 23.92 10.79
CA GLN A 237 -26.56 24.87 11.38
C GLN A 237 -27.24 26.18 11.83
N ASP A 238 -28.02 26.80 10.94
CA ASP A 238 -28.64 28.13 11.15
C ASP A 238 -30.18 28.09 11.29
N GLU A 239 -30.81 26.91 11.26
CA GLU A 239 -32.27 26.74 11.34
C GLU A 239 -32.68 25.91 12.58
N PRO A 240 -33.84 26.19 13.22
CA PRO A 240 -34.25 25.46 14.43
C PRO A 240 -34.47 23.97 14.17
N ALA A 241 -33.89 23.13 15.02
CA ALA A 241 -34.14 21.69 15.03
C ALA A 241 -35.42 21.38 15.82
N ASP A 242 -36.22 20.44 15.31
CA ASP A 242 -37.30 19.82 16.10
C ASP A 242 -36.70 18.91 17.17
N LEU A 243 -36.93 19.22 18.45
CA LEU A 243 -36.45 18.45 19.59
C LEU A 243 -37.59 17.66 20.24
N VAL A 244 -37.31 16.42 20.62
CA VAL A 244 -38.12 15.65 21.56
C VAL A 244 -37.34 15.49 22.87
N LEU A 245 -37.89 16.06 23.94
CA LEU A 245 -37.30 16.00 25.28
C LEU A 245 -38.15 15.11 26.19
N VAL A 246 -37.51 14.33 27.05
CA VAL A 246 -38.18 13.64 28.16
C VAL A 246 -37.50 14.05 29.46
N ILE A 247 -38.27 14.61 30.39
CA ILE A 247 -37.76 15.14 31.67
C ILE A 247 -38.51 14.58 32.86
N THR A 248 -37.79 14.39 33.96
CA THR A 248 -38.33 13.95 35.25
C THR A 248 -37.84 14.88 36.36
N ALA A 249 -38.76 15.54 37.06
CA ALA A 249 -38.46 16.38 38.23
C ALA A 249 -38.87 15.68 39.53
N VAL A 250 -37.92 15.47 40.42
CA VAL A 250 -38.10 14.68 41.65
C VAL A 250 -38.53 15.60 42.79
N LEU A 251 -39.72 15.36 43.36
CA LEU A 251 -40.24 16.13 44.49
C LEU A 251 -39.40 15.92 45.76
N ALA A 252 -39.05 17.02 46.43
CA ALA A 252 -38.37 17.00 47.72
C ALA A 252 -39.22 16.31 48.80
N THR A 253 -38.59 15.90 49.91
CA THR A 253 -39.25 15.17 51.01
C THR A 253 -40.35 15.99 51.71
N ASP A 254 -40.18 17.30 51.72
CA ASP A 254 -40.98 18.34 52.35
C ASP A 254 -41.76 19.21 51.34
N SER A 255 -41.69 18.88 50.05
CA SER A 255 -42.54 19.47 49.01
C SER A 255 -44.02 19.09 49.22
N ARG A 256 -44.91 20.00 48.80
CA ARG A 256 -46.28 19.67 48.43
C ARG A 256 -46.30 18.48 47.46
N ARG A 257 -47.21 17.53 47.69
CA ARG A 257 -47.33 16.27 46.93
C ARG A 257 -48.54 16.23 46.01
N TYR A 258 -49.59 16.97 46.31
CA TYR A 258 -50.84 16.99 45.57
C TYR A 258 -51.20 18.41 45.10
N LEU A 259 -51.15 18.60 43.78
CA LEU A 259 -51.46 19.84 43.09
C LEU A 259 -52.08 19.48 41.75
N ASP A 260 -53.37 19.73 41.59
CA ASP A 260 -54.12 19.52 40.36
C ASP A 260 -54.70 20.85 39.89
N GLY A 261 -54.73 21.07 38.58
CA GLY A 261 -54.99 22.39 38.00
C GLY A 261 -54.35 22.62 36.64
N THR A 262 -54.55 23.82 36.09
CA THR A 262 -54.14 24.22 34.75
C THR A 262 -53.12 25.37 34.79
N GLY A 263 -52.24 25.43 33.78
CA GLY A 263 -51.21 26.48 33.69
C GLY A 263 -50.14 26.40 34.79
N LEU A 264 -49.99 25.24 35.43
CA LEU A 264 -49.17 25.07 36.63
C LEU A 264 -47.67 25.30 36.39
N TRP A 265 -47.17 24.98 35.19
CA TRP A 265 -45.73 24.82 34.94
C TRP A 265 -45.19 25.77 33.88
N LYS A 266 -43.91 26.07 34.01
CA LYS A 266 -43.10 26.76 33.01
C LYS A 266 -41.82 25.98 32.78
N VAL A 267 -41.54 25.64 31.53
CA VAL A 267 -40.29 24.97 31.15
C VAL A 267 -39.57 25.87 30.16
N SER A 268 -38.30 26.16 30.42
CA SER A 268 -37.47 26.99 29.54
C SER A 268 -36.18 26.28 29.13
N LEU A 269 -35.73 26.53 27.90
CA LEU A 269 -34.51 25.97 27.30
C LEU A 269 -33.53 27.07 26.91
N PHE A 270 -32.23 26.85 27.08
CA PHE A 270 -31.18 27.76 26.60
C PHE A 270 -29.81 27.07 26.51
N GLY A 271 -28.93 27.55 25.62
CA GLY A 271 -27.51 27.24 25.65
C GLY A 271 -26.77 28.11 26.68
N SER A 272 -25.77 27.55 27.35
CA SER A 272 -25.11 28.14 28.53
C SER A 272 -23.59 27.99 28.49
N LYS A 273 -22.89 29.01 29.00
CA LYS A 273 -21.43 29.02 29.20
C LYS A 273 -21.00 28.36 30.52
N SER A 274 -21.98 27.90 31.32
CA SER A 274 -21.80 27.46 32.71
C SER A 274 -22.59 26.17 33.00
N THR A 275 -21.95 25.24 33.73
CA THR A 275 -22.44 23.89 34.05
C THR A 275 -23.73 23.83 34.88
N ASN A 276 -24.21 24.97 35.38
CA ASN A 276 -25.42 25.10 36.19
C ASN A 276 -26.41 26.15 35.63
N GLY A 277 -26.22 26.61 34.39
CA GLY A 277 -27.11 27.58 33.74
C GLY A 277 -27.03 29.00 34.31
N SER A 278 -26.01 29.29 35.12
CA SER A 278 -25.77 30.63 35.67
C SER A 278 -25.06 31.55 34.67
N GLY A 279 -25.63 32.73 34.49
CA GLY A 279 -25.18 33.74 33.53
C GLY A 279 -26.36 34.55 33.01
N THR A 280 -26.07 35.72 32.44
CA THR A 280 -27.06 36.54 31.71
C THR A 280 -26.95 36.37 30.19
N ASP A 281 -25.97 35.59 29.74
CA ASP A 281 -25.64 35.34 28.33
C ASP A 281 -26.18 33.94 28.01
N ARG A 282 -27.38 33.88 27.41
CA ARG A 282 -28.15 32.66 27.17
C ARG A 282 -28.46 32.53 25.68
N TYR A 283 -28.03 31.43 25.09
CA TYR A 283 -28.19 31.18 23.65
C TYR A 283 -29.57 30.59 23.34
N ASP A 284 -30.23 31.15 22.32
CA ASP A 284 -31.60 30.82 21.85
C ASP A 284 -32.63 30.59 22.98
N GLU A 285 -32.65 31.45 24.00
CA GLU A 285 -33.49 31.23 25.18
C GLU A 285 -34.99 31.19 24.85
N ARG A 286 -35.60 30.01 25.04
CA ARG A 286 -37.05 29.80 24.95
C ARG A 286 -37.64 29.78 26.34
N SER A 287 -38.21 30.91 26.76
CA SER A 287 -38.69 31.13 28.15
C SER A 287 -39.94 30.33 28.54
N GLN A 288 -40.65 29.72 27.59
CA GLN A 288 -41.69 28.72 27.78
C GLN A 288 -41.71 27.81 26.56
N VAL A 289 -41.66 26.50 26.75
CA VAL A 289 -41.76 25.50 25.66
C VAL A 289 -42.98 24.58 25.78
N LEU A 290 -43.71 24.58 26.91
CA LEU A 290 -44.96 23.85 27.03
C LEU A 290 -46.09 24.54 26.25
N THR A 291 -46.83 23.78 25.43
CA THR A 291 -48.11 24.22 24.88
C THR A 291 -49.21 24.25 25.94
N THR A 292 -50.32 24.92 25.64
CA THR A 292 -51.48 24.99 26.55
C THR A 292 -52.12 23.63 26.85
N ALA A 293 -51.89 22.59 26.04
CA ALA A 293 -52.40 21.24 26.32
C ALA A 293 -51.45 20.44 27.23
N GLU A 294 -50.14 20.54 27.02
CA GLU A 294 -49.15 19.92 27.93
C GLU A 294 -49.19 20.56 29.33
N ASN A 295 -49.66 21.81 29.43
CA ASN A 295 -49.81 22.56 30.68
C ASN A 295 -51.19 22.44 31.35
N THR A 296 -52.13 21.62 30.82
CA THR A 296 -53.42 21.34 31.49
C THR A 296 -53.51 19.98 32.18
N ASP A 297 -52.70 19.00 31.76
CA ASP A 297 -52.88 17.58 32.14
C ASP A 297 -51.76 17.04 33.06
N LYS A 298 -51.04 17.92 33.77
CA LYS A 298 -49.82 17.59 34.54
C LYS A 298 -49.91 17.90 36.03
N SER A 299 -50.86 17.26 36.71
CA SER A 299 -51.02 17.30 38.16
C SER A 299 -49.85 16.62 38.91
N LEU A 300 -49.45 17.14 40.07
CA LEU A 300 -48.70 16.37 41.06
C LEU A 300 -49.63 15.38 41.78
N GLN A 301 -49.26 14.10 41.77
CA GLN A 301 -49.99 13.02 42.46
C GLN A 301 -49.08 12.21 43.40
N GLY A 302 -48.10 12.88 44.02
CA GLY A 302 -47.12 12.28 44.93
C GLY A 302 -46.02 11.43 44.25
N GLN A 303 -45.88 11.54 42.93
CA GLN A 303 -44.81 10.95 42.11
C GLN A 303 -43.92 12.05 41.51
N PRO A 304 -42.73 11.72 40.96
CA PRO A 304 -41.96 12.64 40.14
C PRO A 304 -42.82 13.21 38.99
N LEU A 305 -42.56 14.46 38.63
CA LEU A 305 -43.26 15.16 37.56
C LEU A 305 -42.58 14.84 36.23
N GLU A 306 -43.22 14.02 35.41
CA GLU A 306 -42.67 13.56 34.13
C GLU A 306 -43.37 14.23 32.93
N MET A 307 -42.58 14.79 32.02
CA MET A 307 -43.06 15.44 30.80
C MET A 307 -42.29 14.95 29.59
N THR A 308 -43.02 14.73 28.49
CA THR A 308 -42.47 14.71 27.14
C THR A 308 -42.82 16.04 26.51
N ILE A 309 -41.85 16.69 25.87
CA ILE A 309 -42.00 18.03 25.28
C ILE A 309 -41.52 17.97 23.83
N GLN A 310 -42.31 18.54 22.92
CA GLN A 310 -41.93 18.71 21.51
C GLN A 310 -41.79 20.20 21.19
N THR A 311 -40.61 20.63 20.76
CA THR A 311 -40.32 22.07 20.58
C THR A 311 -39.20 22.33 19.57
N GLN A 312 -38.94 23.60 19.24
CA GLN A 312 -37.94 24.01 18.25
C GLN A 312 -36.86 24.90 18.88
N PHE A 313 -35.59 24.55 18.61
CA PHE A 313 -34.41 25.18 19.22
C PHE A 313 -33.20 25.13 18.27
N LEU A 314 -32.37 26.17 18.25
CA LEU A 314 -31.18 26.31 17.38
C LEU A 314 -29.98 25.46 17.86
N LEU A 315 -30.17 24.15 18.03
CA LEU A 315 -29.21 23.24 18.67
C LEU A 315 -27.82 23.24 18.00
N GLY A 316 -27.70 23.58 16.72
CA GLY A 316 -26.43 23.62 15.98
C GLY A 316 -25.37 24.57 16.58
N GLY A 317 -25.77 25.59 17.34
CA GLY A 317 -24.85 26.52 18.02
C GLY A 317 -24.53 26.17 19.49
N VAL A 318 -24.99 25.02 20.00
CA VAL A 318 -24.74 24.55 21.37
C VAL A 318 -23.75 23.38 21.36
N GLY A 319 -22.87 23.34 22.36
CA GLY A 319 -21.76 22.39 22.48
C GLY A 319 -20.41 22.94 22.00
N CYS A 320 -20.43 24.04 21.24
CA CYS A 320 -19.24 24.73 20.74
C CYS A 320 -18.69 25.75 21.77
N GLU A 321 -17.47 26.27 21.58
CA GLU A 321 -16.68 26.93 22.65
C GLU A 321 -17.43 28.03 23.44
N ASP A 322 -18.30 28.79 22.77
CA ASP A 322 -19.07 29.86 23.42
C ASP A 322 -20.24 29.34 24.29
N TYR A 323 -20.86 28.19 23.98
CA TYR A 323 -22.03 27.66 24.71
C TYR A 323 -22.01 26.11 24.86
N PRO A 324 -21.07 25.53 25.62
CA PRO A 324 -20.90 24.07 25.73
C PRO A 324 -22.06 23.31 26.42
N TYR A 325 -22.97 23.99 27.13
CA TYR A 325 -24.03 23.32 27.91
C TYR A 325 -25.43 23.60 27.37
N PHE A 326 -26.22 22.55 27.14
CA PHE A 326 -27.67 22.65 26.94
C PHE A 326 -28.37 22.61 28.29
N CYS A 327 -29.13 23.66 28.62
CA CYS A 327 -29.82 23.80 29.90
C CYS A 327 -31.34 23.80 29.73
N ILE A 328 -32.00 23.11 30.67
CA ILE A 328 -33.44 23.12 30.87
C ILE A 328 -33.77 23.57 32.29
N THR A 329 -34.83 24.36 32.45
CA THR A 329 -35.30 24.85 33.75
C THR A 329 -36.80 24.65 33.89
N ILE A 330 -37.25 24.17 35.06
CA ILE A 330 -38.67 24.15 35.45
C ILE A 330 -38.90 25.23 36.51
N ASP A 331 -39.96 26.02 36.32
CA ASP A 331 -40.48 27.02 37.25
C ASP A 331 -42.03 26.94 37.29
N LYS A 332 -42.64 27.78 38.13
CA LYS A 332 -44.10 28.01 38.18
C LYS A 332 -44.60 28.68 36.90
N GLY A 333 -45.78 28.29 36.44
CA GLY A 333 -46.46 28.90 35.30
C GLY A 333 -46.88 30.36 35.52
N ASP A 334 -47.05 31.11 34.43
CA ASP A 334 -47.32 32.56 34.48
C ASP A 334 -48.74 32.93 34.98
N ASP A 335 -49.71 32.02 34.86
CA ASP A 335 -51.06 32.13 35.44
C ASP A 335 -51.55 30.72 35.87
N PRO A 336 -51.11 30.20 37.03
CA PRO A 336 -51.43 28.86 37.48
C PRO A 336 -52.72 28.85 38.30
N GLN A 337 -53.62 27.91 37.97
CA GLN A 337 -54.93 27.79 38.60
C GLN A 337 -55.11 26.36 39.13
N PRO A 338 -55.05 26.12 40.46
CA PRO A 338 -54.96 27.10 41.54
C PRO A 338 -53.54 27.67 41.73
N ASP A 339 -53.47 28.84 42.36
CA ASP A 339 -52.21 29.47 42.74
C ASP A 339 -51.46 28.66 43.81
N PHE A 340 -50.13 28.63 43.73
CA PHE A 340 -49.24 27.90 44.64
C PHE A 340 -47.86 28.56 44.71
N GLY A 341 -47.11 28.32 45.79
CA GLY A 341 -45.70 28.72 45.87
C GLY A 341 -44.76 27.63 45.34
N ILE A 342 -43.65 28.04 44.73
CA ILE A 342 -42.56 27.15 44.29
C ILE A 342 -41.26 27.61 44.94
N VAL A 343 -40.39 26.68 45.34
CA VAL A 343 -39.07 26.96 45.94
C VAL A 343 -38.04 27.23 44.84
N GLY A 344 -38.34 28.22 44.00
CA GLY A 344 -37.52 28.71 42.90
C GLY A 344 -37.46 27.80 41.66
N PRO A 345 -36.88 28.31 40.56
CA PRO A 345 -36.61 27.53 39.36
C PRO A 345 -35.53 26.48 39.60
N ILE A 346 -35.78 25.23 39.20
CA ILE A 346 -34.76 24.17 39.19
C ILE A 346 -34.20 24.01 37.77
N THR A 347 -32.87 24.13 37.64
CA THR A 347 -32.15 24.04 36.36
C THR A 347 -31.28 22.79 36.31
N HIS A 348 -31.37 22.04 35.22
CA HIS A 348 -30.45 20.97 34.84
C HIS A 348 -29.70 21.41 33.57
N CYS A 349 -28.40 21.10 33.49
CA CYS A 349 -27.60 21.36 32.30
C CYS A 349 -26.78 20.13 31.93
N GLN A 350 -26.80 19.78 30.65
CA GLN A 350 -26.08 18.66 30.08
C GLN A 350 -24.98 19.18 29.16
N ASP A 351 -23.82 18.52 29.19
CA ASP A 351 -22.72 18.71 28.24
C ASP A 351 -23.12 18.12 26.87
N VAL A 352 -22.90 18.85 25.78
CA VAL A 352 -23.30 18.48 24.42
C VAL A 352 -22.10 18.64 23.49
N GLU A 353 -21.83 17.65 22.64
CA GLU A 353 -20.73 17.73 21.68
C GLU A 353 -21.06 18.74 20.55
N CYS A 354 -20.12 19.63 20.24
CA CYS A 354 -20.26 20.64 19.17
C CYS A 354 -20.55 19.98 17.81
N LEU A 355 -21.76 20.21 17.29
CA LEU A 355 -22.20 19.65 16.01
C LEU A 355 -21.62 20.39 14.79
N TYR A 356 -21.22 21.65 14.98
CA TYR A 356 -20.65 22.52 13.94
C TYR A 356 -19.46 23.33 14.48
N PRO A 357 -18.25 22.72 14.58
CA PRO A 357 -17.05 23.49 14.89
C PRO A 357 -16.74 24.50 13.78
N ASP A 358 -16.26 25.70 14.15
CA ASP A 358 -15.95 26.80 13.21
C ASP A 358 -14.87 26.46 12.17
N GLU A 359 -14.08 25.41 12.41
CA GLU A 359 -13.27 24.78 11.37
C GLU A 359 -14.06 23.63 10.73
N THR A 360 -14.43 23.76 9.46
CA THR A 360 -14.93 22.63 8.67
C THR A 360 -13.90 21.49 8.75
N PRO A 361 -14.24 20.30 9.29
CA PRO A 361 -13.27 19.26 9.54
C PRO A 361 -12.64 18.82 8.22
N ILE A 362 -11.33 19.08 8.08
CA ILE A 362 -10.58 18.80 6.85
C ILE A 362 -10.79 17.32 6.51
N PRO A 363 -11.37 16.99 5.34
CA PRO A 363 -11.78 15.61 5.03
C PRO A 363 -10.63 14.64 5.23
N THR A 364 -10.88 13.47 5.82
CA THR A 364 -9.83 12.53 6.19
C THR A 364 -9.91 11.26 5.36
N ALA A 365 -8.88 11.02 4.56
CA ALA A 365 -8.67 9.82 3.75
C ALA A 365 -7.79 8.82 4.50
N ARG A 366 -8.35 7.66 4.85
CA ARG A 366 -7.65 6.62 5.59
C ARG A 366 -7.93 5.23 5.01
N PHE A 367 -6.88 4.48 4.71
CA PHE A 367 -6.97 3.15 4.12
C PHE A 367 -6.33 2.11 5.03
N VAL A 368 -6.93 0.92 5.09
CA VAL A 368 -6.47 -0.21 5.93
C VAL A 368 -5.84 -1.35 5.13
N LYS A 369 -6.02 -1.33 3.80
CA LYS A 369 -5.48 -2.34 2.89
C LYS A 369 -5.30 -1.76 1.48
N ILE A 370 -4.21 -2.15 0.83
CA ILE A 370 -4.04 -2.10 -0.62
C ILE A 370 -3.97 -3.55 -1.12
N GLU A 371 -4.67 -3.85 -2.20
CA GLU A 371 -4.59 -5.13 -2.93
C GLU A 371 -4.15 -4.83 -4.36
N LEU A 372 -3.27 -5.68 -4.89
CA LEU A 372 -2.65 -5.52 -6.21
C LEU A 372 -2.85 -6.80 -7.03
N SER A 373 -3.17 -6.64 -8.31
CA SER A 373 -3.11 -7.72 -9.29
C SER A 373 -2.46 -7.21 -10.58
N LEU A 374 -1.45 -7.92 -11.06
CA LEU A 374 -0.66 -7.57 -12.23
C LEU A 374 -0.91 -8.59 -13.33
N GLU A 375 -1.38 -8.14 -14.49
CA GLU A 375 -1.46 -8.94 -15.70
C GLU A 375 -0.30 -8.56 -16.63
N LEU A 376 0.57 -9.54 -16.91
CA LEU A 376 1.71 -9.41 -17.81
C LEU A 376 1.39 -10.00 -19.19
N PRO A 377 1.97 -9.46 -20.29
CA PRO A 377 1.94 -10.11 -21.58
C PRO A 377 2.73 -11.43 -21.56
N ALA A 378 2.44 -12.32 -22.50
CA ALA A 378 3.00 -13.68 -22.53
C ALA A 378 4.53 -13.73 -22.74
N ASP A 379 5.07 -12.75 -23.47
CA ASP A 379 6.50 -12.49 -23.65
C ASP A 379 6.74 -10.98 -23.50
N TYR A 380 7.89 -10.59 -22.94
CA TYR A 380 8.31 -9.18 -22.84
C TYR A 380 9.84 -9.04 -22.94
N PRO A 381 10.36 -7.96 -23.57
CA PRO A 381 11.79 -7.68 -23.66
C PRO A 381 12.43 -7.36 -22.29
N PHE A 382 13.71 -7.67 -22.15
CA PHE A 382 14.46 -7.47 -20.89
C PHE A 382 14.65 -6.00 -20.51
N ASP A 383 14.98 -5.14 -21.48
CA ASP A 383 15.44 -3.75 -21.24
C ASP A 383 14.64 -2.69 -22.03
N GLU A 384 13.41 -3.02 -22.45
CA GLU A 384 12.53 -2.09 -23.16
C GLU A 384 11.19 -1.91 -22.40
N PRO A 385 10.60 -0.69 -22.37
CA PRO A 385 9.31 -0.47 -21.71
C PRO A 385 8.19 -1.26 -22.40
N THR A 386 7.43 -2.01 -21.62
CA THR A 386 6.29 -2.82 -22.08
C THR A 386 5.00 -2.33 -21.41
N ASP A 387 3.87 -2.36 -22.13
CA ASP A 387 2.56 -2.07 -21.57
C ASP A 387 2.17 -3.17 -20.56
N ILE A 388 2.03 -2.81 -19.28
CA ILE A 388 1.56 -3.69 -18.20
C ILE A 388 0.18 -3.23 -17.70
N ASN A 389 -0.65 -4.19 -17.29
CA ASN A 389 -1.97 -3.92 -16.70
C ASN A 389 -1.95 -4.18 -15.19
N LEU A 390 -2.23 -3.15 -14.41
CA LEU A 390 -2.22 -3.18 -12.95
C LEU A 390 -3.62 -2.82 -12.41
N ASN A 391 -4.26 -3.77 -11.74
CA ASN A 391 -5.41 -3.50 -10.89
C ASN A 391 -4.95 -3.16 -9.47
N VAL A 392 -5.48 -2.07 -8.92
CA VAL A 392 -5.24 -1.62 -7.54
C VAL A 392 -6.57 -1.41 -6.83
N ALA A 393 -6.80 -2.11 -5.72
CA ALA A 393 -7.97 -1.92 -4.88
C ALA A 393 -7.57 -1.43 -3.48
N LEU A 394 -8.28 -0.42 -2.96
CA LEU A 394 -7.94 0.30 -1.73
C LEU A 394 -9.12 0.29 -0.75
N THR A 395 -8.96 -0.40 0.37
CA THR A 395 -10.03 -0.56 1.39
C THR A 395 -9.99 0.58 2.41
N PRO A 396 -11.06 1.39 2.54
CA PRO A 396 -11.11 2.51 3.49
C PRO A 396 -11.29 2.03 4.94
N SER A 397 -10.87 2.87 5.89
CA SER A 397 -10.99 2.59 7.32
C SER A 397 -12.44 2.72 7.80
N GLN A 398 -12.94 1.64 8.43
CA GLN A 398 -14.21 1.58 9.15
C GLN A 398 -14.05 1.84 10.67
N SER A 399 -12.93 2.46 11.08
CA SER A 399 -12.66 2.80 12.49
C SER A 399 -13.64 3.87 12.99
N PRO A 400 -14.43 3.62 14.05
CA PRO A 400 -15.34 4.63 14.60
C PRO A 400 -14.61 5.76 15.35
N GLN A 401 -13.30 5.64 15.60
CA GLN A 401 -12.49 6.67 16.26
C GLN A 401 -12.04 7.77 15.30
N VAL A 402 -11.77 7.42 14.02
CA VAL A 402 -11.48 8.36 12.93
C VAL A 402 -12.05 7.74 11.64
N PRO A 403 -13.31 8.05 11.28
CA PRO A 403 -13.94 7.51 10.09
C PRO A 403 -13.37 8.15 8.81
N THR A 404 -13.38 7.40 7.72
CA THR A 404 -13.00 7.92 6.40
C THR A 404 -14.09 8.87 5.87
N SER A 405 -13.73 10.10 5.49
CA SER A 405 -14.68 11.06 4.93
C SER A 405 -15.12 10.70 3.50
N ILE A 406 -16.23 11.29 3.05
CA ILE A 406 -16.52 11.41 1.61
C ILE A 406 -15.57 12.47 1.04
N ILE A 407 -14.95 12.18 -0.11
CA ILE A 407 -14.07 13.13 -0.81
C ILE A 407 -14.37 13.09 -2.31
N GLU A 408 -14.68 14.26 -2.86
CA GLU A 408 -15.01 14.51 -4.27
C GLU A 408 -14.40 15.86 -4.68
N GLY A 409 -13.84 15.96 -5.88
CA GLY A 409 -12.94 17.05 -6.25
C GLY A 409 -12.00 16.69 -7.39
N THR A 410 -10.88 17.41 -7.52
CA THR A 410 -9.89 17.26 -8.60
C THR A 410 -8.46 17.09 -8.07
N ASP A 411 -7.60 16.34 -8.79
CA ASP A 411 -6.21 15.97 -8.38
C ASP A 411 -6.16 15.42 -6.94
N LEU A 412 -7.13 14.56 -6.60
CA LEU A 412 -7.24 13.98 -5.27
C LEU A 412 -6.15 12.94 -5.03
N TRP A 413 -5.86 12.11 -6.02
CA TRP A 413 -5.05 10.90 -5.86
C TRP A 413 -3.83 10.84 -6.77
N ARG A 414 -2.78 10.19 -6.29
CA ARG A 414 -1.69 9.70 -7.13
C ARG A 414 -1.34 8.26 -6.84
N LEU A 415 -0.99 7.56 -7.90
CA LEU A 415 -0.44 6.22 -7.86
C LEU A 415 0.93 6.28 -8.53
N ALA A 416 1.98 5.91 -7.82
CA ALA A 416 3.32 5.75 -8.36
C ALA A 416 3.68 4.26 -8.45
N ILE A 417 4.45 3.86 -9.47
CA ILE A 417 4.98 2.50 -9.61
C ILE A 417 6.51 2.52 -9.74
N TYR A 418 7.19 1.52 -9.18
CA TYR A 418 8.64 1.34 -9.29
C TYR A 418 9.08 -0.11 -8.97
N GLY A 419 10.20 -0.55 -9.53
CA GLY A 419 10.87 -1.79 -9.13
C GLY A 419 11.70 -1.59 -7.85
N ASN A 420 11.77 -2.60 -6.98
CA ASN A 420 12.50 -2.51 -5.70
C ASN A 420 13.08 -3.86 -5.24
N GLU A 421 14.13 -3.77 -4.42
CA GLU A 421 14.80 -4.91 -3.78
C GLU A 421 13.93 -5.54 -2.67
N ASN A 422 13.15 -4.74 -1.94
CA ASN A 422 12.42 -5.14 -0.74
C ASN A 422 10.91 -5.25 -0.96
N SER A 423 10.28 -6.23 -0.30
CA SER A 423 8.83 -6.50 -0.40
C SER A 423 7.92 -5.48 0.29
N ASP A 424 8.49 -4.49 0.98
CA ASP A 424 7.81 -3.31 1.54
C ASP A 424 8.11 -2.02 0.75
N GLY A 425 8.91 -2.10 -0.32
CA GLY A 425 9.29 -0.96 -1.15
C GLY A 425 10.28 0.00 -0.49
N SER A 426 10.99 -0.44 0.56
CA SER A 426 11.97 0.34 1.33
C SER A 426 13.40 0.35 0.78
N GLY A 427 13.66 -0.37 -0.32
CA GLY A 427 15.00 -0.49 -0.92
C GLY A 427 15.59 0.87 -1.33
N PRO A 428 16.93 1.01 -1.39
CA PRO A 428 17.63 2.28 -1.51
C PRO A 428 17.39 3.01 -2.84
N GLU A 429 17.05 2.27 -3.90
CA GLU A 429 16.75 2.82 -5.23
C GLU A 429 15.34 2.39 -5.70
N ARG A 430 14.77 3.22 -6.58
CA ARG A 430 13.46 2.98 -7.22
C ARG A 430 13.65 2.85 -8.72
N PHE A 431 13.52 1.63 -9.24
CA PHE A 431 13.77 1.35 -10.64
C PHE A 431 12.56 1.75 -11.52
N ASP A 432 12.84 2.43 -12.65
CA ASP A 432 11.87 2.96 -13.62
C ASP A 432 10.66 3.68 -12.98
N GLU A 433 10.91 4.50 -11.94
CA GLU A 433 9.84 5.14 -11.15
C GLU A 433 8.96 6.05 -12.00
N ARG A 434 7.66 5.74 -12.05
CA ARG A 434 6.62 6.58 -12.65
C ARG A 434 5.79 7.19 -11.52
N ALA A 435 6.05 8.47 -11.21
CA ALA A 435 5.52 9.17 -10.03
C ALA A 435 4.02 9.57 -10.09
N GLN A 436 3.36 9.32 -11.23
CA GLN A 436 1.91 9.32 -11.41
C GLN A 436 1.60 8.43 -12.63
N VAL A 437 0.67 7.48 -12.47
CA VAL A 437 0.16 6.64 -13.58
C VAL A 437 -1.37 6.58 -13.66
N LEU A 438 -2.08 7.29 -12.77
CA LEU A 438 -3.54 7.47 -12.88
C LEU A 438 -3.88 8.42 -14.04
N SER A 439 -4.98 8.15 -14.77
CA SER A 439 -5.54 9.15 -15.69
C SER A 439 -6.15 10.31 -14.91
N ASP A 440 -6.35 11.47 -15.53
CA ASP A 440 -7.01 12.62 -14.88
C ASP A 440 -8.38 12.24 -14.27
N THR A 441 -9.10 11.30 -14.90
CA THR A 441 -10.41 10.82 -14.39
C THR A 441 -10.26 9.91 -13.17
N ASP A 442 -9.15 9.19 -13.03
CA ASP A 442 -8.83 8.36 -11.87
C ASP A 442 -8.24 9.21 -10.72
N GLN A 443 -7.50 10.26 -11.04
CA GLN A 443 -7.00 11.25 -10.06
C GLN A 443 -8.16 11.98 -9.37
N ASP A 444 -9.26 12.20 -10.08
CA ASP A 444 -10.50 12.84 -9.59
C ASP A 444 -11.50 11.84 -8.95
N ALA A 445 -11.12 10.56 -8.78
CA ALA A 445 -12.04 9.51 -8.36
C ALA A 445 -12.66 9.75 -6.95
N ARG A 446 -13.98 9.65 -6.86
CA ARG A 446 -14.72 9.91 -5.61
C ARG A 446 -14.52 8.80 -4.56
N LEU A 447 -14.02 9.15 -3.38
CA LEU A 447 -13.96 8.29 -2.20
C LEU A 447 -15.24 8.39 -1.37
N SER A 448 -15.70 7.28 -0.79
CA SER A 448 -16.75 7.28 0.23
C SER A 448 -16.49 6.19 1.28
N PRO A 449 -16.90 6.36 2.55
CA PRO A 449 -16.56 5.41 3.62
C PRO A 449 -16.99 3.96 3.34
N SER A 450 -18.08 3.73 2.60
CA SER A 450 -18.54 2.38 2.26
C SER A 450 -17.84 1.75 1.07
N ASN A 451 -17.28 2.55 0.16
CA ASN A 451 -16.80 2.10 -1.16
C ASN A 451 -15.33 2.51 -1.34
N GLY A 452 -14.46 1.51 -1.43
CA GLY A 452 -13.04 1.72 -1.75
C GLY A 452 -12.80 2.23 -3.17
N LEU A 453 -11.57 2.69 -3.41
CA LEU A 453 -11.11 3.06 -4.75
C LEU A 453 -10.60 1.80 -5.46
N ILE A 454 -10.93 1.67 -6.75
CA ILE A 454 -10.42 0.59 -7.61
C ILE A 454 -9.95 1.23 -8.92
N PHE A 455 -8.67 1.06 -9.23
CA PHE A 455 -8.04 1.58 -10.45
C PHE A 455 -7.63 0.43 -11.36
N ASN A 456 -7.81 0.59 -12.66
CA ASN A 456 -7.28 -0.31 -13.69
C ASN A 456 -6.33 0.49 -14.57
N VAL A 457 -5.02 0.37 -14.30
CA VAL A 457 -3.99 1.18 -14.93
C VAL A 457 -3.26 0.37 -15.99
N THR A 458 -3.27 0.85 -17.23
CA THR A 458 -2.35 0.39 -18.28
C THR A 458 -1.22 1.40 -18.41
N THR A 459 0.03 0.98 -18.25
CA THR A 459 1.20 1.88 -18.31
C THR A 459 2.45 1.17 -18.83
N GLN A 460 3.37 1.93 -19.42
CA GLN A 460 4.65 1.43 -19.90
C GLN A 460 5.69 1.39 -18.78
N PHE A 461 6.30 0.22 -18.59
CA PHE A 461 7.30 -0.04 -17.55
C PHE A 461 8.33 -1.07 -18.04
N VAL A 462 9.61 -0.93 -17.67
CA VAL A 462 10.68 -1.89 -18.04
C VAL A 462 10.60 -3.14 -17.15
N ILE A 463 9.53 -3.91 -17.31
CA ILE A 463 9.21 -5.07 -16.45
C ILE A 463 10.22 -6.22 -16.60
N GLY A 464 10.95 -6.29 -17.72
CA GLY A 464 11.99 -7.30 -17.98
C GLY A 464 13.15 -7.33 -16.97
N ARG A 465 13.40 -6.22 -16.26
CA ARG A 465 14.39 -6.09 -15.19
C ARG A 465 13.83 -6.33 -13.78
N VAL A 466 12.55 -6.65 -13.64
CA VAL A 466 11.88 -6.82 -12.34
C VAL A 466 11.34 -8.25 -12.20
N GLY A 467 11.54 -8.84 -11.02
CA GLY A 467 11.30 -10.26 -10.74
C GLY A 467 12.56 -11.12 -10.83
N CYS A 468 13.58 -10.67 -11.57
CA CYS A 468 14.86 -11.34 -11.72
C CYS A 468 16.02 -10.46 -11.21
N ASP A 469 17.13 -11.10 -10.84
CA ASP A 469 18.29 -10.48 -10.20
C ASP A 469 17.89 -9.65 -8.94
N ASP A 470 18.50 -8.49 -8.69
CA ASP A 470 18.38 -7.77 -7.41
C ASP A 470 17.03 -7.05 -7.19
N LEU A 471 16.11 -7.05 -8.16
CA LEU A 471 14.82 -6.33 -8.11
C LEU A 471 13.59 -7.25 -8.19
N PRO A 472 13.36 -8.16 -7.22
CA PRO A 472 12.26 -9.14 -7.29
C PRO A 472 10.84 -8.56 -7.16
N TYR A 473 10.66 -7.30 -6.73
CA TYR A 473 9.35 -6.72 -6.42
C TYR A 473 8.98 -5.55 -7.34
N LEU A 474 7.74 -5.58 -7.88
CA LEU A 474 7.07 -4.39 -8.41
C LEU A 474 6.27 -3.74 -7.29
N CYS A 475 6.65 -2.53 -6.90
CA CYS A 475 6.02 -1.76 -5.84
C CYS A 475 5.13 -0.65 -6.38
N VAL A 476 4.07 -0.37 -5.62
CA VAL A 476 3.01 0.57 -5.94
C VAL A 476 2.78 1.45 -4.71
N GLN A 477 2.98 2.76 -4.85
CA GLN A 477 2.79 3.74 -3.79
C GLN A 477 1.57 4.61 -4.08
N PHE A 478 0.54 4.49 -3.23
CA PHE A 478 -0.66 5.32 -3.28
C PHE A 478 -0.56 6.51 -2.32
N GLY A 479 -1.05 7.67 -2.77
CA GLY A 479 -1.05 8.89 -1.97
C GLY A 479 -2.06 9.93 -2.44
N LYS A 480 -2.17 10.99 -1.63
CA LYS A 480 -2.75 12.28 -1.99
C LYS A 480 -2.04 12.88 -3.22
N GLY A 481 -2.80 13.50 -4.12
CA GLY A 481 -2.36 14.15 -5.35
C GLY A 481 -1.46 15.39 -5.13
N TYR A 482 -1.10 16.09 -6.20
CA TYR A 482 -0.09 17.16 -6.15
C TYR A 482 -0.67 18.53 -5.75
N SER A 483 -1.94 18.79 -6.03
CA SER A 483 -2.69 20.01 -5.70
C SER A 483 -4.19 19.70 -5.57
N PRO A 484 -4.58 18.81 -4.62
CA PRO A 484 -5.96 18.39 -4.45
C PRO A 484 -6.90 19.54 -4.08
N VAL A 485 -8.07 19.56 -4.71
CA VAL A 485 -9.15 20.51 -4.43
C VAL A 485 -10.45 19.72 -4.25
N PRO A 486 -11.07 19.67 -3.06
CA PRO A 486 -10.65 20.32 -1.82
C PRO A 486 -9.39 19.69 -1.20
N ASP A 487 -8.72 20.43 -0.32
CA ASP A 487 -7.61 19.89 0.45
C ASP A 487 -8.12 18.92 1.54
N PHE A 488 -7.34 17.88 1.85
CA PHE A 488 -7.76 16.78 2.73
C PHE A 488 -6.58 16.16 3.52
N VAL A 489 -6.84 15.64 4.72
CA VAL A 489 -5.87 14.90 5.55
C VAL A 489 -5.71 13.48 4.99
N PHE A 490 -4.47 13.03 4.83
CA PHE A 490 -4.15 11.68 4.37
C PHE A 490 -3.11 11.06 5.31
N ASP A 491 -3.55 10.09 6.12
CA ASP A 491 -2.83 9.59 7.30
C ASP A 491 -1.42 9.07 7.00
N THR A 492 -1.30 8.23 5.98
CA THR A 492 -0.06 7.49 5.66
C THR A 492 -0.01 7.12 4.18
N LEU A 493 1.16 7.28 3.55
CA LEU A 493 1.45 6.69 2.24
C LEU A 493 1.29 5.17 2.32
N LEU A 494 0.38 4.61 1.53
CA LEU A 494 0.25 3.15 1.39
C LEU A 494 1.22 2.68 0.32
N ILE A 495 2.06 1.70 0.67
CA ILE A 495 2.87 0.97 -0.29
C ILE A 495 2.37 -0.48 -0.27
N GLY A 496 2.12 -1.03 -1.46
CA GLY A 496 1.98 -2.47 -1.67
C GLY A 496 3.01 -2.90 -2.70
N CYS A 497 3.55 -4.10 -2.57
CA CYS A 497 4.45 -4.68 -3.56
C CYS A 497 4.00 -6.09 -3.94
N LEU A 498 4.23 -6.46 -5.19
CA LEU A 498 3.97 -7.78 -5.75
C LEU A 498 5.31 -8.43 -6.14
N GLU A 499 5.52 -9.69 -5.78
CA GLU A 499 6.64 -10.49 -6.27
C GLU A 499 6.39 -10.80 -7.75
N VAL A 500 7.28 -10.34 -8.63
CA VAL A 500 7.16 -10.62 -10.07
C VAL A 500 7.83 -11.97 -10.34
N PRO A 501 7.11 -12.98 -10.87
CA PRO A 501 7.69 -14.29 -11.09
C PRO A 501 8.76 -14.22 -12.18
N CYS A 502 9.99 -14.62 -11.88
CA CYS A 502 11.12 -14.56 -12.80
C CYS A 502 10.95 -15.52 -14.01
N THR A 503 10.26 -15.06 -15.04
CA THR A 503 10.23 -15.69 -16.37
C THR A 503 11.39 -15.20 -17.20
N GLN A 504 12.64 -15.51 -16.78
CA GLN A 504 13.76 -15.42 -17.72
C GLN A 504 13.47 -16.38 -18.89
N ILE A 505 13.30 -15.82 -20.07
CA ILE A 505 13.78 -16.46 -21.29
C ILE A 505 15.31 -16.50 -21.11
N PRO A 506 15.92 -17.68 -20.89
CA PRO A 506 17.36 -17.74 -20.68
C PRO A 506 18.06 -17.21 -21.94
N LEU A 507 19.07 -16.34 -21.76
CA LEU A 507 19.85 -15.82 -22.88
C LEU A 507 20.35 -16.98 -23.76
N PRO A 508 20.13 -16.96 -25.09
CA PRO A 508 20.51 -18.05 -25.98
C PRO A 508 21.97 -18.47 -25.76
N VAL A 509 22.24 -19.77 -25.66
CA VAL A 509 23.58 -20.28 -25.40
C VAL A 509 24.23 -20.73 -26.70
N ALA A 510 25.17 -19.92 -27.18
CA ALA A 510 26.08 -20.28 -28.27
C ALA A 510 27.05 -21.37 -27.80
N ARG A 511 26.95 -22.55 -28.43
CA ARG A 511 27.84 -23.70 -28.20
C ARG A 511 28.54 -24.07 -29.49
N LEU A 512 29.85 -23.80 -29.56
CA LEU A 512 30.62 -23.95 -30.78
C LEU A 512 31.49 -25.21 -30.73
N GLY A 513 31.73 -25.79 -31.90
CA GLY A 513 32.69 -26.87 -32.10
C GLY A 513 34.09 -26.34 -32.38
N ALA A 514 34.95 -27.21 -32.90
CA ALA A 514 36.31 -26.83 -33.29
C ALA A 514 36.30 -25.77 -34.41
N LEU A 515 37.18 -24.78 -34.26
CA LEU A 515 37.56 -23.85 -35.33
C LEU A 515 38.62 -24.50 -36.23
N SER A 516 38.53 -24.25 -37.53
CA SER A 516 39.51 -24.69 -38.52
C SER A 516 39.52 -23.73 -39.72
N PHE A 517 40.64 -23.63 -40.44
CA PHE A 517 40.73 -22.73 -41.58
C PHE A 517 41.77 -23.15 -42.64
N ASN A 518 41.56 -22.69 -43.86
CA ASN A 518 42.54 -22.71 -44.94
C ASN A 518 42.94 -21.29 -45.35
N LEU A 519 44.23 -20.97 -45.23
CA LEU A 519 44.86 -19.85 -45.91
C LEU A 519 45.14 -20.26 -47.36
N THR A 520 44.49 -19.60 -48.34
CA THR A 520 44.53 -19.99 -49.75
C THR A 520 45.30 -19.01 -50.63
N ASN A 521 45.10 -17.70 -50.41
CA ASN A 521 45.88 -16.63 -51.03
C ASN A 521 46.72 -15.91 -49.98
N VAL A 522 47.97 -15.58 -50.36
CA VAL A 522 48.84 -14.66 -49.63
C VAL A 522 49.42 -13.68 -50.64
N GLY A 523 49.11 -12.39 -50.46
CA GLY A 523 49.63 -11.31 -51.28
C GLY A 523 51.14 -11.14 -51.16
N THR A 524 51.76 -10.54 -52.17
CA THR A 524 53.19 -10.18 -52.12
C THR A 524 53.33 -8.68 -51.97
N GLY A 525 54.17 -8.24 -51.02
CA GLY A 525 54.35 -6.83 -50.66
C GLY A 525 55.64 -6.60 -49.88
N PRO A 526 55.92 -5.35 -49.46
CA PRO A 526 57.11 -5.02 -48.69
C PRO A 526 57.14 -5.69 -47.31
N TYR A 527 58.34 -6.00 -46.81
CA TYR A 527 58.50 -6.58 -45.48
C TYR A 527 58.12 -5.56 -44.40
N GLY A 528 57.13 -5.90 -43.57
CA GLY A 528 56.58 -5.06 -42.51
C GLY A 528 55.29 -4.32 -42.88
N GLU A 529 54.77 -4.49 -44.10
CA GLU A 529 53.51 -3.89 -44.55
C GLU A 529 52.39 -4.94 -44.65
N PRO A 530 51.10 -4.55 -44.53
CA PRO A 530 49.98 -5.46 -44.72
C PRO A 530 49.91 -5.98 -46.16
N VAL A 531 49.52 -7.24 -46.33
CA VAL A 531 49.21 -7.85 -47.63
C VAL A 531 47.83 -8.49 -47.60
N PRO A 532 47.08 -8.50 -48.72
CA PRO A 532 45.81 -9.19 -48.79
C PRO A 532 46.00 -10.70 -48.61
N ILE A 533 45.21 -11.30 -47.72
CA ILE A 533 45.11 -12.74 -47.50
C ILE A 533 43.66 -13.19 -47.65
N SER A 534 43.45 -14.41 -48.16
CA SER A 534 42.13 -15.05 -48.24
C SER A 534 42.08 -16.27 -47.33
N LEU A 535 41.07 -16.31 -46.46
CA LEU A 535 40.84 -17.35 -45.46
C LEU A 535 39.47 -18.01 -45.68
N GLU A 536 39.46 -19.32 -45.89
CA GLU A 536 38.26 -20.16 -45.75
C GLU A 536 38.19 -20.62 -44.30
N VAL A 537 37.19 -20.16 -43.54
CA VAL A 537 37.06 -20.38 -42.09
C VAL A 537 35.81 -21.21 -41.78
N HIS A 538 35.97 -22.27 -40.99
CA HIS A 538 34.90 -23.18 -40.60
C HIS A 538 34.87 -23.36 -39.07
N VAL A 539 33.73 -23.01 -38.46
CA VAL A 539 33.42 -23.28 -37.06
C VAL A 539 32.41 -24.42 -37.02
N GLY A 540 32.80 -25.58 -36.49
CA GLY A 540 31.88 -26.71 -36.35
C GLY A 540 30.73 -26.41 -35.39
N ALA A 541 29.63 -27.15 -35.50
CA ALA A 541 28.63 -27.21 -34.42
C ALA A 541 29.19 -28.00 -33.23
N SER A 542 28.76 -27.68 -32.00
CA SER A 542 29.17 -28.44 -30.82
C SER A 542 28.62 -29.88 -30.85
N GLN A 543 29.45 -30.83 -30.44
CA GLN A 543 29.11 -32.27 -30.42
C GLN A 543 28.60 -32.76 -29.06
N SER A 544 28.74 -31.95 -27.99
CA SER A 544 28.44 -32.35 -26.61
C SER A 544 27.08 -31.85 -26.11
N ALA A 545 26.58 -30.73 -26.66
CA ALA A 545 25.26 -30.18 -26.38
C ALA A 545 24.79 -29.29 -27.54
N THR A 546 23.49 -29.23 -27.79
CA THR A 546 22.90 -28.35 -28.80
C THR A 546 23.08 -26.88 -28.42
N THR A 547 23.53 -26.07 -29.38
CA THR A 547 23.43 -24.60 -29.31
C THR A 547 21.97 -24.18 -29.46
N ASP A 548 21.59 -23.06 -28.85
CA ASP A 548 20.31 -22.41 -29.13
C ASP A 548 20.35 -21.68 -30.49
N PRO A 549 19.20 -21.42 -31.14
CA PRO A 549 19.13 -20.62 -32.36
C PRO A 549 19.41 -19.13 -32.07
N ILE A 550 20.36 -18.54 -32.79
CA ILE A 550 20.74 -17.13 -32.63
C ILE A 550 20.59 -16.44 -33.99
N LEU A 551 19.62 -15.53 -34.07
CA LEU A 551 19.23 -14.75 -35.24
C LEU A 551 19.40 -13.27 -34.90
N GLY A 552 20.19 -12.51 -35.66
CA GLY A 552 20.49 -11.14 -35.25
C GLY A 552 21.54 -10.43 -36.09
N SER A 553 22.18 -9.43 -35.49
CA SER A 553 23.29 -8.66 -36.08
C SER A 553 24.43 -8.50 -35.08
N ARG A 554 25.65 -8.23 -35.59
CA ARG A 554 26.87 -8.03 -34.79
C ARG A 554 27.20 -9.19 -33.84
N LEU A 555 26.78 -10.40 -34.19
CA LEU A 555 26.85 -11.59 -33.34
C LEU A 555 28.30 -12.06 -33.12
N TRP A 556 29.12 -12.02 -34.17
CA TRP A 556 30.44 -12.66 -34.21
C TRP A 556 31.58 -11.67 -34.45
N GLN A 557 32.74 -12.02 -33.91
CA GLN A 557 34.03 -11.40 -34.21
C GLN A 557 35.05 -12.50 -34.54
N LEU A 558 35.91 -12.25 -35.54
CA LEU A 558 37.08 -13.07 -35.84
C LEU A 558 38.32 -12.18 -35.76
N SER A 559 39.30 -12.59 -34.96
CA SER A 559 40.57 -11.86 -34.75
C SER A 559 41.72 -12.71 -35.30
N ILE A 560 42.70 -12.10 -36.00
CA ILE A 560 43.84 -12.79 -36.62
C ILE A 560 45.18 -12.24 -36.14
N TYR A 561 46.14 -13.12 -35.86
CA TYR A 561 47.43 -12.75 -35.25
C TYR A 561 48.51 -13.81 -35.48
N GLY A 562 49.77 -13.44 -35.25
CA GLY A 562 50.90 -14.37 -35.12
C GLY A 562 51.15 -14.73 -33.65
N SER A 563 51.44 -16.01 -33.38
CA SER A 563 51.73 -16.52 -32.03
C SER A 563 53.05 -17.29 -31.98
N GLY A 564 53.71 -17.22 -30.82
CA GLY A 564 54.85 -18.06 -30.46
C GLY A 564 54.49 -19.52 -30.16
N GLN A 565 53.22 -19.83 -29.88
CA GLN A 565 52.77 -21.15 -29.41
C GLN A 565 51.83 -21.85 -30.40
N ALA A 566 51.91 -23.18 -30.46
CA ALA A 566 51.12 -24.02 -31.37
C ALA A 566 49.61 -24.01 -31.06
N ASP A 567 49.23 -23.61 -29.84
CA ASP A 567 47.84 -23.44 -29.41
C ASP A 567 47.33 -22.00 -29.53
N GLY A 568 48.18 -21.05 -29.91
CA GLY A 568 47.82 -19.63 -30.03
C GLY A 568 47.91 -18.83 -28.73
N SER A 569 48.42 -19.41 -27.64
CA SER A 569 48.60 -18.73 -26.35
C SER A 569 49.90 -17.90 -26.28
N GLY A 570 50.03 -17.09 -25.23
CA GLY A 570 51.20 -16.24 -24.96
C GLY A 570 51.13 -14.87 -25.62
N ASP A 571 52.28 -14.22 -25.78
CA ASP A 571 52.39 -12.91 -26.45
C ASP A 571 51.97 -13.02 -27.92
N ASP A 572 51.00 -12.21 -28.31
CA ASP A 572 50.49 -12.07 -29.67
C ASP A 572 51.23 -10.96 -30.44
N ARG A 573 51.18 -11.03 -31.78
CA ARG A 573 51.75 -9.99 -32.63
C ARG A 573 51.00 -9.83 -33.94
N PHE A 574 50.94 -8.58 -34.40
CA PHE A 574 50.20 -8.18 -35.59
C PHE A 574 48.68 -8.41 -35.48
N ASP A 575 48.13 -8.43 -34.26
CA ASP A 575 46.68 -8.59 -34.03
C ASP A 575 45.85 -7.62 -34.87
N GLN A 576 44.89 -8.18 -35.61
CA GLN A 576 43.85 -7.48 -36.34
C GLN A 576 42.49 -8.04 -35.91
N GLN A 577 41.80 -7.26 -35.09
CA GLN A 577 40.50 -7.62 -34.52
C GLN A 577 39.37 -7.38 -35.52
N SER A 578 38.40 -8.29 -35.52
CA SER A 578 37.18 -8.24 -36.33
C SER A 578 37.42 -8.04 -37.85
N VAL A 579 38.10 -9.02 -38.46
CA VAL A 579 38.26 -9.09 -39.93
C VAL A 579 36.99 -9.55 -40.67
N LEU A 580 35.88 -9.78 -39.98
CA LEU A 580 34.59 -10.11 -40.60
C LEU A 580 33.92 -8.86 -41.17
N SER A 581 33.40 -8.97 -42.40
CA SER A 581 32.48 -7.96 -42.94
C SER A 581 31.14 -7.98 -42.18
N LYS A 582 30.38 -6.89 -42.23
CA LYS A 582 29.08 -6.81 -41.52
C LYS A 582 28.12 -7.97 -41.87
N CYS A 583 28.04 -8.38 -43.14
CA CYS A 583 27.19 -9.50 -43.54
C CYS A 583 27.64 -10.86 -42.97
N GLN A 584 28.87 -10.94 -42.46
CA GLN A 584 29.41 -12.13 -41.78
C GLN A 584 29.25 -12.03 -40.26
N THR A 585 29.38 -10.84 -39.66
CA THR A 585 29.02 -10.63 -38.24
C THR A 585 27.54 -10.87 -37.98
N ASP A 586 26.69 -10.65 -38.99
CA ASP A 586 25.24 -10.79 -38.93
C ASP A 586 24.75 -12.21 -39.33
N LYS A 587 25.66 -13.19 -39.47
CA LYS A 587 25.31 -14.56 -39.90
C LYS A 587 24.68 -15.37 -38.76
N SER A 588 23.45 -15.83 -38.94
CA SER A 588 22.74 -16.68 -37.97
C SER A 588 23.50 -17.97 -37.59
N LEU A 589 23.35 -18.40 -36.35
CA LEU A 589 23.70 -19.74 -35.87
C LEU A 589 22.41 -20.54 -35.61
N LEU A 590 22.31 -21.74 -36.17
CA LEU A 590 21.17 -22.65 -35.98
C LEU A 590 21.60 -23.98 -35.35
N PRO A 591 20.72 -24.67 -34.58
CA PRO A 591 21.08 -25.90 -33.89
C PRO A 591 21.59 -27.00 -34.83
N GLY A 592 22.89 -27.28 -34.76
CA GLY A 592 23.55 -28.31 -35.58
C GLY A 592 24.15 -27.81 -36.91
N GLU A 593 23.96 -26.55 -37.28
CA GLU A 593 24.58 -25.96 -38.47
C GLU A 593 25.97 -25.37 -38.16
N PRO A 594 27.01 -25.64 -38.97
CA PRO A 594 28.33 -25.03 -38.80
C PRO A 594 28.38 -23.61 -39.40
N LEU A 595 29.12 -22.71 -38.76
CA LEU A 595 29.42 -21.40 -39.34
C LEU A 595 30.56 -21.51 -40.35
N GLN A 596 30.45 -20.80 -41.46
CA GLN A 596 31.43 -20.77 -42.55
C GLN A 596 31.60 -19.35 -43.07
N PHE A 597 32.84 -18.91 -43.28
CA PHE A 597 33.18 -17.56 -43.71
C PHE A 597 34.30 -17.59 -44.76
N GLU A 598 34.13 -16.85 -45.85
CA GLU A 598 35.18 -16.51 -46.81
C GLU A 598 35.68 -15.10 -46.46
N VAL A 599 36.87 -15.00 -45.85
CA VAL A 599 37.37 -13.76 -45.24
C VAL A 599 38.59 -13.28 -46.02
N ASP A 600 38.46 -12.13 -46.70
CA ASP A 600 39.57 -11.39 -47.28
C ASP A 600 39.99 -10.26 -46.32
N ALA A 601 41.27 -10.22 -45.92
CA ALA A 601 41.82 -9.27 -44.95
C ALA A 601 43.20 -8.76 -45.34
N GLU A 602 43.61 -7.58 -44.86
CA GLU A 602 44.95 -7.03 -45.07
C GLU A 602 45.82 -7.23 -43.81
N PHE A 603 46.72 -8.21 -43.83
CA PHE A 603 47.46 -8.68 -42.66
C PHE A 603 48.98 -8.60 -42.84
N ILE A 604 49.73 -8.24 -41.78
CA ILE A 604 51.21 -8.17 -41.81
C ILE A 604 51.79 -9.58 -41.61
N ILE A 605 51.66 -10.43 -42.63
CA ILE A 605 52.16 -11.82 -42.57
C ILE A 605 53.70 -11.91 -42.54
N SER A 606 54.40 -10.84 -42.94
CA SER A 606 55.85 -10.81 -43.06
C SER A 606 56.55 -10.89 -41.70
N GLY A 607 56.99 -12.09 -41.33
CA GLY A 607 57.60 -12.39 -40.03
C GLY A 607 56.86 -13.48 -39.26
N VAL A 608 55.58 -13.72 -39.58
CA VAL A 608 54.85 -14.89 -39.08
C VAL A 608 55.37 -16.13 -39.81
N GLY A 609 55.61 -17.21 -39.08
CA GLY A 609 56.41 -18.36 -39.53
C GLY A 609 57.92 -18.22 -39.29
N CYS A 610 58.41 -17.07 -38.81
CA CYS A 610 59.84 -16.80 -38.61
C CYS A 610 60.16 -16.56 -37.12
N TYR A 611 61.34 -17.01 -36.67
CA TYR A 611 61.95 -16.74 -35.35
C TYR A 611 61.02 -16.94 -34.14
N ASP A 612 60.34 -15.88 -33.71
CA ASP A 612 59.62 -15.79 -32.43
C ASP A 612 58.11 -16.10 -32.57
N TYR A 613 57.56 -16.11 -33.79
CA TYR A 613 56.12 -16.30 -34.07
C TYR A 613 55.87 -17.30 -35.21
N PRO A 614 56.15 -18.61 -35.04
CA PRO A 614 56.02 -19.61 -36.11
C PRO A 614 54.58 -19.95 -36.51
N TYR A 615 53.57 -19.57 -35.71
CA TYR A 615 52.17 -19.91 -35.95
C TYR A 615 51.34 -18.69 -36.36
N PHE A 616 50.49 -18.86 -37.38
CA PHE A 616 49.41 -17.94 -37.71
C PHE A 616 48.10 -18.47 -37.12
N CYS A 617 47.38 -17.62 -36.38
CA CYS A 617 46.27 -18.02 -35.52
C CYS A 617 45.02 -17.18 -35.77
N LEU A 618 43.87 -17.85 -35.64
CA LEU A 618 42.53 -17.27 -35.63
C LEU A 618 41.89 -17.51 -34.25
N LYS A 619 41.23 -16.49 -33.72
CA LYS A 619 40.37 -16.57 -32.53
C LYS A 619 38.95 -16.14 -32.90
N PHE A 620 37.95 -16.94 -32.54
CA PHE A 620 36.54 -16.64 -32.81
C PHE A 620 35.80 -16.29 -31.52
N GLU A 621 35.08 -15.17 -31.55
CA GLU A 621 34.61 -14.45 -30.36
C GLU A 621 33.17 -13.92 -30.55
N LYS A 622 32.52 -13.61 -29.42
CA LYS A 622 31.26 -12.87 -29.38
C LYS A 622 31.53 -11.44 -29.83
N GLY A 623 30.68 -10.87 -30.69
CA GLY A 623 30.80 -9.49 -31.12
C GLY A 623 30.62 -8.50 -29.95
N ALA A 624 31.19 -7.29 -30.09
CA ALA A 624 31.29 -6.31 -29.00
C ALA A 624 29.94 -5.72 -28.52
N ASP A 625 28.89 -5.81 -29.35
CA ASP A 625 27.51 -5.41 -29.07
C ASP A 625 26.59 -6.23 -29.97
N PRO A 626 26.27 -7.49 -29.60
CA PRO A 626 25.44 -8.38 -30.40
C PRO A 626 23.96 -8.12 -30.10
N GLN A 627 23.13 -8.22 -31.13
CA GLN A 627 21.69 -7.96 -31.03
C GLN A 627 20.91 -9.10 -31.70
N PRO A 628 20.20 -9.97 -30.94
CA PRO A 628 20.05 -9.97 -29.48
C PRO A 628 21.34 -10.37 -28.75
N ASP A 629 21.39 -10.11 -27.44
CA ASP A 629 22.48 -10.59 -26.60
C ASP A 629 22.37 -12.11 -26.33
N PHE A 630 23.51 -12.76 -26.10
CA PHE A 630 23.60 -14.22 -25.96
C PHE A 630 24.83 -14.65 -25.13
N ILE A 631 24.80 -15.85 -24.56
CA ILE A 631 25.91 -16.42 -23.77
C ILE A 631 26.79 -17.27 -24.69
N MET A 632 28.07 -16.92 -24.83
CA MET A 632 29.06 -17.71 -25.57
C MET A 632 29.98 -18.43 -24.58
N LEU A 633 29.84 -19.75 -24.48
CA LEU A 633 30.61 -20.56 -23.52
C LEU A 633 32.00 -20.96 -24.05
N ASP A 634 32.12 -21.12 -25.36
CA ASP A 634 33.32 -21.59 -26.04
C ASP A 634 33.88 -20.45 -26.91
N GLN A 635 35.16 -20.07 -26.72
CA GLN A 635 35.90 -19.19 -27.65
C GLN A 635 36.90 -20.03 -28.44
N PRO A 636 36.50 -20.68 -29.55
CA PRO A 636 37.37 -21.60 -30.25
C PRO A 636 38.49 -20.86 -30.99
N MET A 637 39.67 -21.48 -30.96
CA MET A 637 40.93 -20.92 -31.43
C MET A 637 41.64 -21.98 -32.28
N ALA A 638 42.30 -21.56 -33.36
CA ALA A 638 42.96 -22.45 -34.29
C ALA A 638 44.23 -21.81 -34.85
N CYS A 639 45.31 -22.58 -34.92
CA CYS A 639 46.61 -22.12 -35.40
C CYS A 639 47.17 -23.04 -36.48
N LYS A 640 47.99 -22.47 -37.37
CA LYS A 640 48.68 -23.19 -38.44
C LYS A 640 50.12 -22.74 -38.50
N GLU A 641 51.04 -23.69 -38.49
CA GLU A 641 52.48 -23.41 -38.68
C GLU A 641 52.71 -22.89 -40.10
N LEU A 642 53.43 -21.77 -40.24
CA LEU A 642 53.80 -21.22 -41.53
C LEU A 642 55.30 -21.39 -41.75
N THR A 643 55.70 -21.94 -42.89
CA THR A 643 57.10 -22.07 -43.26
C THR A 643 57.62 -20.77 -43.88
N CYS A 644 58.24 -19.93 -43.05
CA CYS A 644 58.91 -18.72 -43.49
C CYS A 644 60.00 -19.02 -44.54
N THR A 645 59.86 -18.43 -45.73
CA THR A 645 60.99 -18.32 -46.65
C THR A 645 61.91 -17.24 -46.08
N PRO A 646 63.15 -17.57 -45.63
CA PRO A 646 63.96 -16.63 -44.87
C PRO A 646 64.27 -15.38 -45.72
N PRO A 647 64.13 -14.17 -45.16
CA PRO A 647 64.36 -12.95 -45.91
C PRO A 647 65.82 -12.88 -46.38
N PRO A 648 66.09 -12.38 -47.60
CA PRO A 648 67.46 -12.21 -48.07
C PRO A 648 68.20 -11.21 -47.16
N VAL A 649 69.37 -11.62 -46.66
CA VAL A 649 70.24 -10.79 -45.81
C VAL A 649 70.45 -9.42 -46.46
N PRO A 650 70.22 -8.30 -45.76
CA PRO A 650 70.25 -6.98 -46.38
C PRO A 650 71.66 -6.66 -46.90
N ARG A 651 71.74 -6.26 -48.17
CA ARG A 651 73.00 -5.99 -48.88
C ARG A 651 73.26 -4.48 -48.97
N LEU A 652 74.48 -4.05 -48.66
CA LEU A 652 74.97 -2.72 -49.02
C LEU A 652 76.07 -2.86 -50.08
N ILE A 653 75.78 -2.42 -51.31
CA ILE A 653 76.72 -2.48 -52.44
C ILE A 653 77.31 -1.07 -52.66
N VAL A 654 78.53 -0.83 -52.16
CA VAL A 654 79.19 0.48 -52.25
C VAL A 654 79.92 0.64 -53.59
N SER A 655 79.55 1.68 -54.35
CA SER A 655 80.15 2.02 -55.65
C SER A 655 81.06 3.27 -55.61
N GLY A 656 81.08 4.02 -54.50
CA GLY A 656 81.98 5.17 -54.35
C GLY A 656 81.94 5.82 -52.97
N LEU A 657 82.87 6.73 -52.71
CA LEU A 657 82.92 7.58 -51.52
C LEU A 657 83.19 9.05 -51.89
N SER A 658 82.42 9.95 -51.29
CA SER A 658 82.52 11.41 -51.42
C SER A 658 83.03 12.00 -50.09
N LEU A 659 84.25 12.56 -50.09
CA LEU A 659 84.88 13.16 -48.92
C LEU A 659 84.95 14.69 -49.09
N GLN A 660 84.47 15.42 -48.09
CA GLN A 660 84.50 16.89 -48.08
C GLN A 660 85.06 17.39 -46.74
N VAL A 661 86.27 17.95 -46.74
CA VAL A 661 86.83 18.62 -45.56
C VAL A 661 86.09 19.95 -45.35
N LYS A 662 85.61 20.21 -44.13
CA LYS A 662 84.84 21.43 -43.83
C LYS A 662 85.75 22.62 -43.58
N SER A 663 85.42 23.76 -44.21
CA SER A 663 86.04 25.06 -44.01
C SER A 663 86.21 25.38 -42.52
N GLY A 664 87.39 25.88 -42.14
CA GLY A 664 87.78 26.07 -40.74
C GLY A 664 88.48 24.87 -40.09
N SER A 665 88.56 23.71 -40.76
CA SER A 665 89.60 22.72 -40.48
C SER A 665 90.96 23.22 -41.01
N PRO A 666 92.10 22.84 -40.42
CA PRO A 666 93.41 23.15 -40.98
C PRO A 666 93.63 22.39 -42.29
N THR A 667 93.44 23.07 -43.42
CA THR A 667 93.68 22.54 -44.79
C THR A 667 95.12 22.74 -45.27
N TYR A 668 96.04 23.04 -44.34
CA TYR A 668 97.43 23.37 -44.61
C TYR A 668 98.34 22.73 -43.56
N VAL A 669 99.46 22.13 -44.00
CA VAL A 669 100.50 21.59 -43.11
C VAL A 669 101.51 22.69 -42.79
N LYS A 670 101.59 23.12 -41.52
CA LYS A 670 102.68 23.96 -41.03
C LYS A 670 103.77 23.10 -40.42
N ALA A 671 104.92 23.02 -41.07
CA ALA A 671 106.08 22.30 -40.55
C ALA A 671 106.76 23.10 -39.41
N GLY A 672 107.07 22.44 -38.30
CA GLY A 672 108.07 22.94 -37.32
C GLY A 672 107.60 23.99 -36.31
N GLN A 673 106.37 23.91 -35.78
CA GLN A 673 106.01 24.58 -34.53
C GLN A 673 105.25 23.64 -33.57
N ASP A 674 105.64 23.68 -32.29
CA ASP A 674 105.11 22.82 -31.24
C ASP A 674 103.63 23.08 -30.89
N GLY A 675 102.91 22.02 -30.49
CA GLY A 675 101.72 22.11 -29.63
C GLY A 675 100.37 22.43 -30.28
N ALA A 676 100.30 22.74 -31.58
CA ALA A 676 99.04 23.05 -32.25
C ALA A 676 98.25 21.78 -32.65
N ALA A 677 97.31 21.35 -31.80
CA ALA A 677 96.44 20.20 -32.07
C ALA A 677 95.49 20.43 -33.27
N ASN A 678 95.81 19.82 -34.41
CA ASN A 678 95.05 19.97 -35.65
C ASN A 678 93.81 19.06 -35.64
N TYR A 679 92.62 19.65 -35.44
CA TYR A 679 91.34 18.94 -35.51
C TYR A 679 90.77 18.97 -36.93
N LEU A 680 90.79 17.82 -37.61
CA LEU A 680 90.10 17.66 -38.88
C LEU A 680 88.59 17.48 -38.66
N LYS A 681 87.77 18.23 -39.40
CA LYS A 681 86.32 18.01 -39.49
C LYS A 681 85.90 17.75 -40.93
N PHE A 682 85.35 16.56 -41.20
CA PHE A 682 84.92 16.18 -42.56
C PHE A 682 83.48 15.68 -42.63
N ARG A 683 82.87 15.82 -43.82
CA ARG A 683 81.69 15.07 -44.25
C ARG A 683 82.18 13.90 -45.09
N LEU A 684 81.65 12.70 -44.84
CA LEU A 684 81.86 11.53 -45.68
C LEU A 684 80.50 11.00 -46.10
N GLU A 685 80.32 10.82 -47.40
CA GLU A 685 79.11 10.37 -48.07
C GLU A 685 79.41 9.11 -48.87
N VAL A 686 78.47 8.16 -48.84
CA VAL A 686 78.62 6.82 -49.42
C VAL A 686 77.71 6.70 -50.64
N ILE A 687 78.28 6.29 -51.76
CA ILE A 687 77.57 6.12 -53.04
C ILE A 687 77.25 4.63 -53.21
N TYR A 688 75.98 4.32 -53.45
CA TYR A 688 75.43 2.96 -53.57
C TYR A 688 74.12 2.99 -54.40
N ASP A 689 73.63 1.85 -54.89
CA ASP A 689 72.29 1.81 -55.49
C ASP A 689 71.20 1.80 -54.41
N LYS A 690 70.57 2.97 -54.23
CA LYS A 690 69.48 3.22 -53.28
C LYS A 690 68.24 2.32 -53.45
N ARG A 691 68.13 1.58 -54.55
CA ARG A 691 67.03 0.65 -54.87
C ARG A 691 67.34 -0.80 -54.51
N GLN A 692 68.58 -1.12 -54.17
CA GLN A 692 69.05 -2.49 -53.87
C GLN A 692 69.47 -2.68 -52.40
N VAL A 693 69.27 -1.67 -51.55
CA VAL A 693 69.62 -1.73 -50.13
C VAL A 693 68.41 -2.18 -49.30
N GLY A 694 68.64 -3.10 -48.35
CA GLY A 694 67.68 -3.38 -47.28
C GLY A 694 67.78 -2.36 -46.14
N TYR A 695 66.88 -2.43 -45.17
CA TYR A 695 67.05 -1.69 -43.91
C TYR A 695 68.20 -2.30 -43.09
N ILE A 696 69.22 -1.51 -42.78
CA ILE A 696 70.38 -1.94 -41.98
C ILE A 696 70.45 -1.05 -40.75
N SER A 697 70.25 -1.62 -39.55
CA SER A 697 70.36 -0.94 -38.27
C SER A 697 71.05 -1.82 -37.22
N GLY A 698 71.55 -1.23 -36.13
CA GLY A 698 72.32 -1.94 -35.11
C GLY A 698 73.43 -1.09 -34.49
N SER A 699 74.33 -1.72 -33.74
CA SER A 699 75.49 -1.07 -33.10
C SER A 699 76.81 -1.57 -33.67
N GLY A 700 77.74 -0.67 -33.97
CA GLY A 700 79.06 -1.06 -34.49
C GLY A 700 79.04 -1.47 -35.96
N LEU A 701 78.07 -0.98 -36.74
CA LEU A 701 77.88 -1.35 -38.15
C LEU A 701 79.06 -0.93 -39.04
N TRP A 702 79.69 0.21 -38.74
CA TRP A 702 80.62 0.91 -39.63
C TRP A 702 81.95 1.24 -38.97
N VAL A 703 83.03 1.18 -39.75
CA VAL A 703 84.37 1.65 -39.41
C VAL A 703 84.85 2.62 -40.50
N VAL A 704 85.30 3.80 -40.12
CA VAL A 704 85.92 4.78 -41.04
C VAL A 704 87.33 5.09 -40.59
N ALA A 705 88.31 4.47 -41.23
CA ALA A 705 89.72 4.76 -41.02
C ALA A 705 90.11 6.09 -41.71
N LEU A 706 91.08 6.80 -41.15
CA LEU A 706 91.61 8.08 -41.66
C LEU A 706 93.13 8.11 -41.55
N TRP A 707 93.83 8.61 -42.57
CA TRP A 707 95.27 8.88 -42.53
C TRP A 707 95.68 9.96 -43.53
N GLY A 708 96.91 10.46 -43.38
CA GLY A 708 97.60 11.27 -44.37
C GLY A 708 98.52 10.45 -45.27
N SER A 709 98.64 10.81 -46.54
CA SER A 709 99.57 10.21 -47.51
C SER A 709 100.16 11.26 -48.47
N ALA A 710 101.32 10.96 -49.04
CA ALA A 710 101.91 11.69 -50.17
C ALA A 710 101.21 11.38 -51.51
N ASN A 711 100.50 10.25 -51.60
CA ASN A 711 99.94 9.70 -52.83
C ASN A 711 98.42 9.94 -52.94
N ALA A 712 97.95 10.22 -54.15
CA ALA A 712 96.54 10.58 -54.42
C ALA A 712 95.54 9.43 -54.20
N ASP A 713 96.01 8.18 -54.20
CA ASP A 713 95.24 6.97 -53.91
C ASP A 713 95.25 6.59 -52.43
N GLY A 714 96.06 7.26 -51.60
CA GLY A 714 96.25 6.95 -50.19
C GLY A 714 97.17 5.76 -49.89
N SER A 715 97.92 5.27 -50.88
CA SER A 715 98.96 4.25 -50.70
C SER A 715 100.19 4.79 -49.96
N GLY A 716 101.20 3.93 -49.74
CA GLY A 716 102.45 4.32 -49.08
C GLY A 716 102.36 4.43 -47.56
N HIS A 717 103.23 5.25 -46.97
CA HIS A 717 103.30 5.47 -45.53
C HIS A 717 102.08 6.25 -45.02
N LYS A 718 101.44 5.78 -43.94
CA LYS A 718 100.23 6.37 -43.38
C LYS A 718 100.52 7.26 -42.17
N VAL A 719 100.48 8.57 -42.36
CA VAL A 719 100.66 9.56 -41.29
C VAL A 719 99.37 9.69 -40.46
N SER A 720 99.50 9.83 -39.14
CA SER A 720 98.38 10.04 -38.18
C SER A 720 97.19 9.07 -38.39
N HIS A 721 97.49 7.80 -38.65
CA HIS A 721 96.48 6.79 -38.96
C HIS A 721 95.56 6.48 -37.76
N THR A 722 94.30 6.89 -37.86
CA THR A 722 93.23 6.47 -36.93
C THR A 722 92.45 5.31 -37.55
N PRO A 723 92.44 4.10 -36.93
CA PRO A 723 91.72 2.94 -37.48
C PRO A 723 90.19 3.08 -37.53
N ASN A 724 89.58 3.81 -36.59
CA ASN A 724 88.18 4.21 -36.67
C ASN A 724 87.97 5.62 -36.10
N THR A 725 87.43 6.52 -36.92
CA THR A 725 87.14 7.92 -36.56
C THR A 725 85.71 8.14 -36.07
N LEU A 726 84.83 7.14 -36.20
CA LEU A 726 83.43 7.24 -35.80
C LEU A 726 83.26 7.04 -34.29
N ARG A 727 82.46 7.90 -33.66
CA ARG A 727 81.98 7.72 -32.27
C ARG A 727 80.87 6.67 -32.21
N THR A 728 80.57 6.14 -31.01
CA THR A 728 79.56 5.08 -30.77
C THR A 728 78.16 5.37 -31.35
N LEU A 729 77.74 6.63 -31.44
CA LEU A 729 76.48 7.01 -32.10
C LEU A 729 76.58 7.07 -33.62
N GLN A 730 77.78 7.32 -34.17
CA GLN A 730 78.03 7.38 -35.62
C GLN A 730 78.23 5.98 -36.24
N THR A 731 78.66 5.00 -35.44
CA THR A 731 78.69 3.57 -35.82
C THR A 731 77.31 2.89 -35.69
N ARG A 732 76.28 3.63 -35.25
CA ARG A 732 74.86 3.24 -35.17
C ARG A 732 73.98 3.85 -36.28
N LEU A 733 74.58 4.63 -37.19
CA LEU A 733 73.83 5.30 -38.27
C LEU A 733 73.17 4.25 -39.18
N ALA A 734 71.85 4.17 -39.18
CA ALA A 734 71.12 3.20 -40.00
C ALA A 734 71.17 3.56 -41.49
N VAL A 735 71.08 2.56 -42.36
CA VAL A 735 70.82 2.73 -43.80
C VAL A 735 69.37 2.36 -44.06
N THR A 736 68.69 3.21 -44.81
CA THR A 736 67.27 3.07 -45.20
C THR A 736 67.14 3.16 -46.72
N LEU A 737 66.10 2.53 -47.27
CA LEU A 737 65.79 2.56 -48.69
C LEU A 737 65.61 4.01 -49.18
N GLY A 738 66.08 4.33 -50.39
CA GLY A 738 65.91 5.65 -51.03
C GLY A 738 66.73 6.83 -50.46
N ASN A 739 67.09 6.82 -49.18
CA ASN A 739 67.74 7.96 -48.50
C ASN A 739 69.23 8.12 -48.84
N ASP A 740 69.86 9.21 -48.37
CA ASP A 740 71.30 9.44 -48.46
C ASP A 740 72.03 8.86 -47.23
N PHE A 741 73.17 8.19 -47.45
CA PHE A 741 74.00 7.65 -46.36
C PHE A 741 75.30 8.46 -46.20
N TYR A 742 75.36 9.32 -45.19
CA TYR A 742 76.53 10.17 -44.93
C TYR A 742 76.69 10.57 -43.45
N TRP A 743 77.94 10.82 -43.04
CA TRP A 743 78.27 11.41 -41.75
C TRP A 743 78.47 12.94 -41.90
N PRO A 744 77.64 13.80 -41.27
CA PRO A 744 77.64 15.26 -41.50
C PRO A 744 78.82 16.04 -40.91
N GLY A 745 79.73 15.40 -40.17
CA GLY A 745 80.77 16.11 -39.41
C GLY A 745 81.56 15.21 -38.47
N VAL A 746 82.24 14.20 -39.02
CA VAL A 746 83.23 13.42 -38.26
C VAL A 746 84.34 14.37 -37.80
N LYS A 747 84.79 14.24 -36.55
CA LYS A 747 85.91 15.00 -35.97
C LYS A 747 87.00 14.03 -35.53
N ASN A 748 88.23 14.26 -35.97
CA ASN A 748 89.40 13.49 -35.55
C ASN A 748 90.56 14.41 -35.15
N HIS A 749 91.41 13.95 -34.23
CA HIS A 749 92.67 14.61 -33.89
C HIS A 749 93.75 14.08 -34.84
N PHE A 750 94.28 14.96 -35.68
CA PHE A 750 95.16 14.58 -36.78
C PHE A 750 96.53 15.22 -36.57
N ASP A 751 97.51 14.44 -36.12
CA ASP A 751 98.84 14.98 -35.82
C ASP A 751 99.64 15.25 -37.11
N MET A 752 100.18 16.46 -37.21
CA MET A 752 101.01 16.92 -38.32
C MET A 752 102.29 17.62 -37.85
N THR A 753 102.62 17.55 -36.55
CA THR A 753 103.74 18.27 -35.93
C THR A 753 105.11 17.88 -36.48
N ALA A 754 105.27 16.60 -36.84
CA ALA A 754 106.55 16.00 -37.26
C ALA A 754 106.61 15.61 -38.75
N VAL A 755 105.81 16.25 -39.63
CA VAL A 755 105.75 15.89 -41.06
C VAL A 755 105.77 17.10 -42.00
N THR A 756 106.25 16.86 -43.22
CA THR A 756 106.35 17.87 -44.28
C THR A 756 105.22 17.78 -45.31
N CYS A 757 105.04 18.85 -46.09
CA CYS A 757 104.20 18.87 -47.29
C CYS A 757 104.65 17.91 -48.42
N ALA A 758 105.80 17.25 -48.31
CA ALA A 758 106.16 16.16 -49.21
C ALA A 758 105.52 14.83 -48.77
N GLU A 759 105.34 14.63 -47.46
CA GLU A 759 104.88 13.37 -46.84
C GLU A 759 103.36 13.31 -46.67
N VAL A 760 102.70 14.47 -46.52
CA VAL A 760 101.23 14.55 -46.44
C VAL A 760 100.69 15.58 -47.42
N ARG A 761 100.30 15.08 -48.60
CA ARG A 761 99.64 15.87 -49.67
C ARG A 761 98.14 15.62 -49.72
N TYR A 762 97.69 14.48 -49.22
CA TYR A 762 96.31 14.02 -49.25
C TYR A 762 95.86 13.54 -47.88
N ILE A 763 94.62 13.86 -47.52
CA ILE A 763 93.89 13.20 -46.44
C ILE A 763 93.03 12.12 -47.08
N CYS A 764 93.15 10.89 -46.58
CA CYS A 764 92.45 9.72 -47.12
C CYS A 764 91.58 9.06 -46.05
N VAL A 765 90.39 8.63 -46.46
CA VAL A 765 89.48 7.81 -45.65
C VAL A 765 89.25 6.46 -46.31
N LYS A 766 89.01 5.42 -45.50
CA LYS A 766 88.46 4.14 -45.94
C LYS A 766 87.25 3.75 -45.12
N LEU A 767 86.13 3.47 -45.78
CA LEU A 767 84.97 2.82 -45.18
C LEU A 767 85.21 1.31 -45.13
N SER A 768 84.76 0.66 -44.07
CA SER A 768 84.71 -0.80 -43.94
C SER A 768 83.56 -1.20 -43.02
N ARG A 769 83.09 -2.44 -43.17
CA ARG A 769 82.17 -3.06 -42.22
C ARG A 769 82.79 -3.11 -40.82
N GLY A 770 81.98 -2.83 -39.81
CA GLY A 770 82.35 -2.94 -38.40
C GLY A 770 82.09 -4.33 -37.81
N SER A 771 82.09 -4.41 -36.47
CA SER A 771 82.22 -5.65 -35.70
C SER A 771 80.94 -6.47 -35.51
N VAL A 772 79.93 -6.28 -36.37
CA VAL A 772 78.70 -7.10 -36.35
C VAL A 772 78.87 -8.41 -37.12
N ALA A 773 78.08 -9.42 -36.76
CA ALA A 773 78.06 -10.72 -37.41
C ALA A 773 77.53 -10.65 -38.87
N ALA A 774 77.75 -11.72 -39.66
CA ALA A 774 77.60 -11.69 -41.12
C ALA A 774 76.20 -11.97 -41.66
N ASP A 775 75.39 -12.61 -40.84
CA ASP A 775 73.93 -12.69 -40.89
C ASP A 775 73.24 -11.32 -40.76
N VAL A 776 73.84 -10.34 -40.07
CA VAL A 776 73.24 -9.01 -39.87
C VAL A 776 73.14 -8.22 -41.17
N TYR A 777 74.23 -8.15 -41.95
CA TYR A 777 74.22 -7.55 -43.30
C TYR A 777 75.47 -7.92 -44.13
N GLU A 778 75.30 -7.96 -45.45
CA GLU A 778 76.40 -8.12 -46.41
C GLU A 778 76.97 -6.75 -46.82
N PHE A 779 78.30 -6.57 -46.67
CA PHE A 779 79.03 -5.40 -47.16
C PHE A 779 79.76 -5.78 -48.45
N LEU A 780 79.28 -5.26 -49.57
CA LEU A 780 79.76 -5.56 -50.93
C LEU A 780 80.21 -4.28 -51.62
N THR A 781 80.92 -4.43 -52.73
CA THR A 781 81.45 -3.31 -53.54
C THR A 781 81.20 -3.53 -55.02
N GLN A 782 81.07 -2.44 -55.78
CA GLN A 782 80.86 -2.50 -57.23
C GLN A 782 81.81 -1.53 -57.97
N PRO A 783 82.75 -2.04 -58.79
CA PRO A 783 83.11 -3.45 -58.97
C PRO A 783 83.62 -4.10 -57.68
N GLU A 784 83.64 -5.43 -57.60
CA GLU A 784 84.12 -6.17 -56.42
C GLU A 784 85.58 -5.83 -56.05
N SER A 785 86.40 -5.47 -57.04
CA SER A 785 87.76 -4.97 -56.86
C SER A 785 87.86 -3.55 -56.30
N TYR A 786 86.75 -2.82 -56.15
CA TYR A 786 86.73 -1.49 -55.55
C TYR A 786 86.98 -1.56 -54.05
N VAL A 787 88.06 -0.92 -53.59
CA VAL A 787 88.29 -0.65 -52.17
C VAL A 787 87.56 0.64 -51.82
N PRO A 788 86.61 0.67 -50.84
CA PRO A 788 85.89 1.89 -50.46
C PRO A 788 86.80 2.90 -49.76
N GLN A 789 87.55 3.63 -50.57
CA GLN A 789 88.62 4.54 -50.16
C GLN A 789 88.60 5.76 -51.08
N THR A 790 88.82 6.94 -50.50
CA THR A 790 88.86 8.21 -51.24
C THR A 790 89.77 9.19 -50.53
N CYS A 791 90.34 10.13 -51.28
CA CYS A 791 91.36 11.07 -50.81
C CYS A 791 91.06 12.49 -51.29
N VAL A 792 91.31 13.48 -50.44
CA VAL A 792 91.22 14.91 -50.76
C VAL A 792 92.59 15.54 -50.62
N GLN A 793 93.02 16.28 -51.63
CA GLN A 793 94.28 17.02 -51.62
C GLN A 793 94.23 18.17 -50.60
N MET A 794 95.31 18.35 -49.83
CA MET A 794 95.49 19.51 -48.97
C MET A 794 96.24 20.65 -49.67
N GLY A 795 96.07 21.87 -49.15
CA GLY A 795 96.97 22.98 -49.44
C GLY A 795 98.27 22.87 -48.66
N CYS A 796 99.24 23.68 -49.05
CA CYS A 796 100.51 23.89 -48.35
C CYS A 796 100.76 25.39 -48.21
N SER A 797 101.19 25.83 -47.03
CA SER A 797 101.43 27.25 -46.69
C SER A 797 102.55 27.40 -45.67
#